data_AF-A0A832I892-F1
#
_entry.id   AF-A0A832I892-F1
#
_cell.length_a   1.000
_cell.length_b   1.000
_cell.length_c   1.000
_cell.angle_alpha   90.00
_cell.angle_beta   90.00
_cell.angle_gamma   90.00
#
_symmetry.space_group_name_H-M   'P 1'
#
loop_
_entity.id
_entity.type
_entity.pdbx_description
1 polymer ?
#
loop_
_entity_poly.entity_id
_entity_poly.type
_entity_poly.pdbx_seq_one_letter_code
_entity_poly.pdbx_strand_id
1 'polypeptide(L)'
;MNANATEKVKILAKTTDPRAGEVTLSRHVKDVLKVFEALRETLKIEEDLSEAVRIAIFLHDLGKVLPAFQIKQLRNRNYEPWDVVYEIPHSLFSIFLLNVDRLKKKLEEKFKERAEDLFNFLISSIAYHHWREGYEAFLISNKRELVAVCQKLKGEWEEPLLRNLRQELQDFEDYYLDLVGTNNELVEAILNGRKLAKLVVPPYKFDYEPLRKQMKKEWILISGILQRCDHFASWCEMEGFDELGKIEQKVEVNVRENVEKKIGSNAWQFSKINDLTDKNVVLIAPTGYGKTEFAFLWSNSEKLLYTLPLRVAVNQIHDRAEGIFGKDKVGLLHSDADLFLLEKGDEMVDPMKVYELSRQLSYPVIVSTGDQFFPYALRPPGYEKIFATLSHSRLVIDEIQAYDPKACAIIVKLIEWVQKMGGNFLLMTATLPEFVEEELPKEFEKINIYEEKKQDFEKIIKHKVQIEEIENEDSNFDLREKDIDEILRQARKGKRVLVILNTIKLAKKVFERLKSKLRDQGDDCKIFLLHSEFTFGDRRRKEVEILKHFGNPKPKDEKEAKVLVTTQVVEASLDIDADCLFTEICPLDALIQRMGRVIRRYIYGNGRVLNKSDGKEYKLHQEIRLYDGSEPNVFVWVFKEGYQSGRGAVYSKDQIEQTKEIIEEEIRRTAEMSEFRKYEIVNDYYGSLRNCKKYLDEFYKTIEILNAGFMSERKSEAFRIFREIYSIPVIPESLEKHFVREIKKYSQKDSLSYSDFKLKVLSHFVVNVDARKYITKKAISLRPTKDLVYEANIEAEKRSRIERWLEGIYLCSGEYDPEEGFTPRETREAHIVD
;
A
#
# COMPACT_ATOMS: atom_id res chain seq x y z
N MET A 1 -11.54 -61.10 26.51
CA MET A 1 -10.37 -60.48 25.87
C MET A 1 -10.74 -60.09 24.45
N ASN A 2 -11.18 -58.86 24.27
CA ASN A 2 -11.06 -58.14 22.99
C ASN A 2 -10.31 -56.87 23.37
N ALA A 3 -9.06 -56.77 22.94
CA ALA A 3 -8.30 -55.54 23.06
C ALA A 3 -9.00 -54.51 22.17
N ASN A 4 -9.75 -53.60 22.79
CA ASN A 4 -10.22 -52.39 22.11
C ASN A 4 -8.96 -51.66 21.63
N ALA A 5 -8.73 -51.66 20.32
CA ALA A 5 -7.88 -50.65 19.70
C ALA A 5 -8.51 -49.30 20.07
N THR A 6 -7.89 -48.57 20.99
CA THR A 6 -8.27 -47.21 21.33
C THR A 6 -8.23 -46.41 20.03
N GLU A 7 -9.39 -45.98 19.56
CA GLU A 7 -9.55 -45.17 18.37
C GLU A 7 -8.69 -43.91 18.52
N LYS A 8 -7.78 -43.64 17.57
CA LYS A 8 -6.81 -42.55 17.66
C LYS A 8 -7.57 -41.22 17.70
N VAL A 9 -7.51 -40.50 18.83
CA VAL A 9 -8.11 -39.16 18.96
C VAL A 9 -7.34 -38.22 18.04
N LYS A 10 -7.98 -37.76 16.96
CA LYS A 10 -7.40 -36.79 16.03
C LYS A 10 -7.49 -35.39 16.60
N ILE A 11 -6.41 -34.63 16.53
CA ILE A 11 -6.42 -33.19 16.82
C ILE A 11 -6.55 -32.45 15.49
N LEU A 12 -7.64 -31.71 15.30
CA LEU A 12 -7.84 -30.89 14.10
C LEU A 12 -7.09 -29.56 14.22
N ALA A 13 -6.60 -29.03 13.09
CA ALA A 13 -6.01 -27.70 13.00
C ALA A 13 -6.96 -26.67 12.37
N LYS A 14 -7.91 -27.14 11.54
CA LYS A 14 -8.87 -26.35 10.79
C LYS A 14 -10.26 -26.99 10.85
N THR A 15 -11.30 -26.17 10.65
CA THR A 15 -12.68 -26.65 10.53
C THR A 15 -12.84 -27.51 9.28
N THR A 16 -13.72 -28.52 9.33
CA THR A 16 -14.10 -29.33 8.19
C THR A 16 -14.82 -28.49 7.13
N ASP A 17 -14.09 -28.04 6.11
CA ASP A 17 -14.68 -27.46 4.88
C ASP A 17 -15.04 -28.60 3.91
N PRO A 18 -16.25 -28.60 3.31
CA PRO A 18 -16.63 -29.55 2.27
C PRO A 18 -15.64 -29.66 1.09
N ARG A 19 -14.83 -28.62 0.83
CA ARG A 19 -13.89 -28.54 -0.31
C ARG A 19 -12.47 -29.01 0.01
N ALA A 20 -12.01 -28.93 1.26
CA ALA A 20 -10.59 -29.12 1.63
C ALA A 20 -10.31 -30.39 2.47
N GLY A 21 -11.35 -31.03 3.01
CA GLY A 21 -11.20 -32.20 3.89
C GLY A 21 -10.72 -31.86 5.30
N GLU A 22 -10.48 -32.88 6.12
CA GLU A 22 -9.94 -32.71 7.48
C GLU A 22 -8.44 -32.36 7.46
N VAL A 23 -8.05 -31.26 8.11
CA VAL A 23 -6.65 -30.92 8.35
C VAL A 23 -6.32 -31.18 9.82
N THR A 24 -5.44 -32.14 10.07
CA THR A 24 -4.96 -32.47 11.42
C THR A 24 -3.81 -31.55 11.83
N LEU A 25 -3.53 -31.47 13.15
CA LEU A 25 -2.42 -30.69 13.69
C LEU A 25 -1.07 -31.16 13.12
N SER A 26 -0.84 -32.48 13.06
CA SER A 26 0.40 -33.02 12.49
C SER A 26 0.57 -32.68 11.01
N ARG A 27 -0.50 -32.73 10.22
CA ARG A 27 -0.49 -32.32 8.81
C ARG A 27 -0.15 -30.83 8.68
N HIS A 28 -0.82 -29.99 9.45
CA HIS A 28 -0.61 -28.54 9.42
C HIS A 28 0.84 -28.18 9.75
N VAL A 29 1.40 -28.72 10.85
CA VAL A 29 2.81 -28.47 11.24
C VAL A 29 3.77 -28.95 10.15
N LYS A 30 3.53 -30.10 9.52
CA LYS A 30 4.33 -30.58 8.37
C LYS A 30 4.24 -29.63 7.18
N ASP A 31 3.06 -29.09 6.89
CA ASP A 31 2.85 -28.17 5.77
C ASP A 31 3.52 -26.82 6.03
N VAL A 32 3.44 -26.29 7.26
CA VAL A 32 4.18 -25.08 7.66
C VAL A 32 5.70 -25.28 7.60
N LEU A 33 6.22 -26.44 8.00
CA LEU A 33 7.65 -26.76 7.87
C LEU A 33 8.09 -26.84 6.40
N LYS A 34 7.31 -27.48 5.52
CA LYS A 34 7.61 -27.50 4.06
C LYS A 34 7.67 -26.08 3.49
N VAL A 35 6.71 -25.24 3.89
CA VAL A 35 6.66 -23.83 3.49
C VAL A 35 7.91 -23.09 3.99
N PHE A 36 8.32 -23.31 5.24
CA PHE A 36 9.53 -22.71 5.78
C PHE A 36 10.79 -23.16 5.02
N GLU A 37 10.92 -24.45 4.72
CA GLU A 37 12.08 -24.95 3.97
C GLU A 37 12.16 -24.35 2.56
N ALA A 38 11.02 -24.15 1.90
CA ALA A 38 10.98 -23.45 0.62
C ALA A 38 11.36 -21.96 0.75
N LEU A 39 10.85 -21.27 1.78
CA LEU A 39 11.21 -19.87 2.04
C LEU A 39 12.68 -19.71 2.43
N ARG A 40 13.25 -20.68 3.16
CA ARG A 40 14.64 -20.65 3.62
C ARG A 40 15.64 -20.54 2.48
N GLU A 41 15.31 -21.03 1.29
CA GLU A 41 16.18 -20.89 0.12
C GLU A 41 16.37 -19.45 -0.36
N THR A 42 15.45 -18.53 -0.02
CA THR A 42 15.58 -17.10 -0.35
C THR A 42 16.00 -16.26 0.86
N LEU A 43 15.83 -16.79 2.07
CA LEU A 43 16.26 -16.13 3.30
C LEU A 43 17.78 -16.23 3.50
N LYS A 44 18.41 -15.09 3.78
CA LYS A 44 19.82 -15.00 4.21
C LYS A 44 19.90 -15.00 5.74
N ILE A 45 19.47 -16.10 6.38
CA ILE A 45 19.48 -16.25 7.84
C ILE A 45 20.50 -17.29 8.29
N GLU A 46 21.05 -17.10 9.50
CA GLU A 46 21.97 -18.04 10.15
C GLU A 46 21.26 -19.34 10.56
N GLU A 47 22.01 -20.44 10.65
CA GLU A 47 21.43 -21.77 10.94
C GLU A 47 20.81 -21.87 12.35
N ASP A 48 21.31 -21.09 13.30
CA ASP A 48 20.73 -20.99 14.64
C ASP A 48 19.36 -20.33 14.65
N LEU A 49 19.20 -19.26 13.89
CA LEU A 49 17.89 -18.65 13.65
C LEU A 49 16.95 -19.59 12.87
N SER A 50 17.48 -20.33 11.90
CA SER A 50 16.72 -21.34 11.14
C SER A 50 16.17 -22.43 12.05
N GLU A 51 16.99 -22.97 12.96
CA GLU A 51 16.53 -23.96 13.94
C GLU A 51 15.50 -23.36 14.90
N ALA A 52 15.72 -22.13 15.38
CA ALA A 52 14.75 -21.45 16.24
C ALA A 52 13.38 -21.36 15.54
N VAL A 53 13.35 -21.03 14.25
CA VAL A 53 12.09 -21.03 13.48
C VAL A 53 11.46 -22.43 13.40
N ARG A 54 12.23 -23.50 13.16
CA ARG A 54 11.69 -24.88 13.16
C ARG A 54 11.06 -25.25 14.49
N ILE A 55 11.74 -24.94 15.60
CA ILE A 55 11.23 -25.16 16.95
C ILE A 55 9.95 -24.34 17.16
N ALA A 56 9.93 -23.08 16.75
CA ALA A 56 8.75 -22.22 16.87
C ALA A 56 7.56 -22.80 16.08
N ILE A 57 7.78 -23.25 14.83
CA ILE A 57 6.76 -23.88 13.99
C ILE A 57 6.23 -25.16 14.65
N PHE A 58 7.09 -26.00 15.20
CA PHE A 58 6.65 -27.23 15.87
C PHE A 58 5.76 -26.93 17.09
N LEU A 59 6.09 -25.87 17.85
CA LEU A 59 5.43 -25.56 19.12
C LEU A 59 4.24 -24.59 19.01
N HIS A 60 4.13 -23.79 17.94
CA HIS A 60 3.22 -22.63 17.92
C HIS A 60 1.75 -22.99 18.19
N ASP A 61 1.33 -24.16 17.71
CA ASP A 61 -0.07 -24.57 17.65
C ASP A 61 -0.44 -25.70 18.60
N LEU A 62 0.45 -26.09 19.52
CA LEU A 62 0.16 -27.14 20.51
C LEU A 62 -1.12 -26.83 21.31
N GLY A 63 -1.40 -25.55 21.56
CA GLY A 63 -2.60 -25.09 22.24
C GLY A 63 -3.91 -25.38 21.51
N LYS A 64 -3.89 -25.78 20.24
CA LYS A 64 -5.10 -26.26 19.54
C LYS A 64 -5.66 -27.53 20.15
N VAL A 65 -4.90 -28.24 20.99
CA VAL A 65 -5.38 -29.38 21.79
C VAL A 65 -6.43 -28.99 22.85
N LEU A 66 -6.62 -27.69 23.13
CA LEU A 66 -7.60 -27.21 24.11
C LEU A 66 -9.00 -27.78 23.79
N PRO A 67 -9.68 -28.45 24.74
CA PRO A 67 -10.98 -29.07 24.52
C PRO A 67 -12.04 -28.14 23.88
N ALA A 68 -12.21 -26.93 24.41
CA ALA A 68 -13.16 -25.96 23.86
C ALA A 68 -12.79 -25.54 22.42
N PHE A 69 -11.51 -25.46 22.08
CA PHE A 69 -11.06 -25.14 20.73
C PHE A 69 -11.43 -26.26 19.74
N GLN A 70 -11.12 -27.52 20.08
CA GLN A 70 -11.47 -28.67 19.25
C GLN A 70 -12.99 -28.81 19.08
N ILE A 71 -13.75 -28.75 20.17
CA ILE A 71 -15.16 -29.10 20.18
C ILE A 71 -16.02 -27.95 19.64
N LYS A 72 -15.83 -26.71 20.12
CA LYS A 72 -16.67 -25.58 19.72
C LYS A 72 -16.20 -24.94 18.43
N GLN A 73 -14.89 -24.66 18.31
CA GLN A 73 -14.37 -23.89 17.18
C GLN A 73 -14.18 -24.79 15.95
N LEU A 74 -13.54 -25.95 16.11
CA LEU A 74 -13.27 -26.86 14.99
C LEU A 74 -14.37 -27.89 14.74
N ARG A 75 -15.38 -27.97 15.62
CA ARG A 75 -16.51 -28.91 15.55
C ARG A 75 -16.08 -30.39 15.61
N ASN A 76 -14.95 -30.68 16.25
CA ASN A 76 -14.47 -32.04 16.51
C ASN A 76 -15.29 -32.69 17.64
N ARG A 77 -16.49 -33.20 17.32
CA ARG A 77 -17.46 -33.71 18.30
C ARG A 77 -17.05 -35.02 18.98
N ASN A 78 -16.00 -35.67 18.51
CA ASN A 78 -15.50 -36.93 19.06
C ASN A 78 -14.23 -36.71 19.90
N TYR A 79 -13.89 -35.47 20.22
CA TYR A 79 -12.68 -35.12 20.96
C TYR A 79 -12.84 -35.37 22.47
N GLU A 80 -11.82 -36.00 23.07
CA GLU A 80 -11.72 -36.22 24.52
C GLU A 80 -10.39 -35.64 25.04
N PRO A 81 -10.35 -34.99 26.22
CA PRO A 81 -11.44 -34.86 27.18
C PRO A 81 -12.53 -33.87 26.73
N TRP A 82 -13.79 -34.19 26.99
CA TRP A 82 -14.92 -33.30 26.69
C TRP A 82 -15.08 -32.18 27.74
N ASP A 83 -14.55 -30.99 27.44
CA ASP A 83 -14.78 -29.77 28.25
C ASP A 83 -14.88 -28.54 27.34
N VAL A 84 -16.00 -27.82 27.41
CA VAL A 84 -16.25 -26.65 26.55
C VAL A 84 -16.34 -25.35 27.34
N VAL A 85 -16.09 -25.38 28.65
CA VAL A 85 -16.33 -24.23 29.53
C VAL A 85 -15.19 -23.21 29.44
N TYR A 86 -13.96 -23.70 29.33
CA TYR A 86 -12.77 -22.88 29.48
C TYR A 86 -12.15 -22.52 28.11
N GLU A 87 -12.06 -21.23 27.85
CA GLU A 87 -11.55 -20.70 26.58
C GLU A 87 -10.45 -19.67 26.84
N ILE A 88 -9.28 -19.93 26.27
CA ILE A 88 -8.21 -18.95 26.12
C ILE A 88 -7.66 -19.03 24.70
N PRO A 89 -6.98 -17.99 24.19
CA PRO A 89 -6.36 -18.07 22.87
C PRO A 89 -5.38 -19.25 22.79
N HIS A 90 -5.49 -20.07 21.73
CA HIS A 90 -4.65 -21.26 21.59
C HIS A 90 -3.15 -20.92 21.55
N SER A 91 -2.77 -19.79 20.94
CA SER A 91 -1.38 -19.32 20.93
C SER A 91 -0.80 -19.12 22.34
N LEU A 92 -1.61 -18.60 23.26
CA LEU A 92 -1.22 -18.47 24.67
C LEU A 92 -1.26 -19.81 25.41
N PHE A 93 -2.11 -20.75 25.01
CA PHE A 93 -2.13 -22.07 25.63
C PHE A 93 -0.93 -22.93 25.21
N SER A 94 -0.41 -22.75 23.99
CA SER A 94 0.76 -23.47 23.48
C SER A 94 1.99 -23.37 24.39
N ILE A 95 2.22 -22.22 25.03
CA ILE A 95 3.36 -22.04 25.95
C ILE A 95 3.23 -22.79 27.29
N PHE A 96 2.03 -23.28 27.63
CA PHE A 96 1.82 -24.15 28.78
C PHE A 96 2.12 -25.62 28.48
N LEU A 97 2.23 -25.97 27.19
CA LEU A 97 2.36 -27.34 26.67
C LEU A 97 3.75 -27.63 26.09
N LEU A 98 4.78 -26.92 26.60
CA LEU A 98 6.18 -27.20 26.29
C LEU A 98 7.02 -27.56 27.53
N ASN A 99 8.00 -28.44 27.31
CA ASN A 99 9.03 -28.81 28.28
C ASN A 99 10.17 -27.78 28.29
N VAL A 100 10.13 -26.86 29.25
CA VAL A 100 11.09 -25.75 29.37
C VAL A 100 12.53 -26.23 29.55
N ASP A 101 12.76 -27.23 30.42
CA ASP A 101 14.10 -27.72 30.71
C ASP A 101 14.74 -28.37 29.48
N ARG A 102 13.96 -29.16 28.74
CA ARG A 102 14.43 -29.77 27.48
C ARG A 102 14.71 -28.72 26.41
N LEU A 103 13.84 -27.71 26.30
CA LEU A 103 14.05 -26.61 25.36
C LEU A 103 15.32 -25.84 25.70
N LYS A 104 15.50 -25.39 26.94
CA LYS A 104 16.70 -24.68 27.41
C LYS A 104 17.96 -25.51 27.16
N LYS A 105 17.96 -26.79 27.55
CA LYS A 105 19.10 -27.69 27.33
C LYS A 105 19.47 -27.81 25.85
N LYS A 106 18.49 -28.00 24.96
CA LYS A 106 18.73 -28.09 23.51
C LYS A 106 19.28 -26.77 22.94
N LEU A 107 18.78 -25.63 23.42
CA LEU A 107 19.28 -24.31 23.02
C LEU A 107 20.70 -24.08 23.54
N GLU A 108 21.01 -24.47 24.79
CA GLU A 108 22.35 -24.37 25.38
C GLU A 108 23.38 -25.24 24.64
N GLU A 109 23.00 -26.49 24.34
CA GLU A 109 23.85 -27.44 23.59
C GLU A 109 24.20 -26.91 22.20
N LYS A 110 23.26 -26.25 21.50
CA LYS A 110 23.42 -25.82 20.11
C LYS A 110 23.90 -24.37 19.96
N PHE A 111 23.52 -23.46 20.86
CA PHE A 111 23.69 -22.01 20.72
C PHE A 111 24.45 -21.32 21.86
N LYS A 112 24.82 -22.06 22.92
CA LYS A 112 25.66 -21.60 24.03
C LYS A 112 25.20 -20.25 24.59
N GLU A 113 25.98 -19.18 24.40
CA GLU A 113 25.75 -17.85 24.93
C GLU A 113 24.44 -17.20 24.44
N ARG A 114 23.91 -17.64 23.28
CA ARG A 114 22.65 -17.12 22.71
C ARG A 114 21.39 -17.85 23.21
N ALA A 115 21.54 -18.90 24.02
CA ALA A 115 20.44 -19.81 24.36
C ALA A 115 19.32 -19.11 25.15
N GLU A 116 19.66 -18.23 26.09
CA GLU A 116 18.67 -17.52 26.92
C GLU A 116 17.84 -16.53 26.10
N ASP A 117 18.50 -15.78 25.21
CA ASP A 117 17.83 -14.82 24.33
C ASP A 117 16.89 -15.53 23.34
N LEU A 118 17.38 -16.59 22.68
CA LEU A 118 16.56 -17.40 21.78
C LEU A 118 15.37 -18.05 22.50
N PHE A 119 15.55 -18.53 23.74
CA PHE A 119 14.45 -19.04 24.56
C PHE A 119 13.36 -17.97 24.73
N ASN A 120 13.74 -16.75 25.14
CA ASN A 120 12.80 -15.66 25.31
C ASN A 120 12.09 -15.29 24.00
N PHE A 121 12.82 -15.29 22.88
CA PHE A 121 12.24 -15.00 21.56
C PHE A 121 11.26 -16.07 21.11
N LEU A 122 11.57 -17.35 21.32
CA LEU A 122 10.72 -18.47 20.98
C LEU A 122 9.41 -18.43 21.76
N ILE A 123 9.50 -18.30 23.08
CA ILE A 123 8.32 -18.24 23.96
C ILE A 123 7.42 -17.05 23.59
N SER A 124 8.02 -15.89 23.29
CA SER A 124 7.28 -14.72 22.82
C SER A 124 6.63 -14.97 21.44
N SER A 125 7.38 -15.49 20.47
CA SER A 125 6.88 -15.75 19.11
C SER A 125 5.72 -16.76 19.12
N ILE A 126 5.84 -17.83 19.90
CA ILE A 126 4.78 -18.83 20.10
C ILE A 126 3.54 -18.20 20.74
N ALA A 127 3.71 -17.44 21.83
CA ALA A 127 2.57 -16.82 22.53
C ALA A 127 1.77 -15.85 21.63
N TYR A 128 2.48 -15.13 20.76
CA TYR A 128 1.96 -13.93 20.09
C TYR A 128 1.86 -14.03 18.56
N HIS A 129 2.04 -15.21 17.95
CA HIS A 129 1.89 -15.39 16.50
C HIS A 129 0.49 -15.04 15.95
N HIS A 130 -0.53 -14.95 16.81
CA HIS A 130 -1.88 -14.46 16.48
C HIS A 130 -2.31 -13.25 17.32
N TRP A 131 -1.39 -12.37 17.71
CA TRP A 131 -1.72 -11.18 18.50
C TRP A 131 -2.87 -10.37 17.88
N ARG A 132 -3.98 -10.24 18.61
CA ARG A 132 -5.25 -9.60 18.17
C ARG A 132 -5.80 -8.68 19.26
N GLU A 133 -6.77 -7.87 18.86
CA GLU A 133 -7.52 -6.98 19.77
C GLU A 133 -8.10 -7.75 20.97
N GLY A 134 -7.86 -7.25 22.19
CA GLY A 134 -8.30 -7.87 23.45
C GLY A 134 -7.31 -8.85 24.11
N TYR A 135 -6.17 -9.17 23.48
CA TYR A 135 -5.13 -10.02 24.07
C TYR A 135 -4.54 -9.44 25.37
N GLU A 136 -4.45 -8.11 25.47
CA GLU A 136 -3.91 -7.39 26.62
C GLU A 136 -4.64 -7.71 27.93
N ALA A 137 -5.94 -8.03 27.84
CA ALA A 137 -6.73 -8.43 28.99
C ALA A 137 -6.16 -9.69 29.65
N PHE A 138 -5.65 -10.65 28.88
CA PHE A 138 -5.01 -11.86 29.40
C PHE A 138 -3.59 -11.60 29.93
N LEU A 139 -2.95 -10.52 29.49
CA LEU A 139 -1.59 -10.16 29.91
C LEU A 139 -1.53 -9.39 31.23
N ILE A 140 -2.44 -8.43 31.42
CA ILE A 140 -2.35 -7.42 32.48
C ILE A 140 -3.22 -7.79 33.70
N SER A 141 -4.26 -8.61 33.50
CA SER A 141 -5.15 -9.06 34.56
C SER A 141 -4.93 -10.54 34.88
N ASN A 142 -5.09 -10.92 36.15
CA ASN A 142 -5.22 -12.32 36.55
C ASN A 142 -6.65 -12.77 36.22
N LYS A 143 -6.94 -12.88 34.92
CA LYS A 143 -8.25 -13.30 34.44
C LYS A 143 -8.65 -14.61 35.10
N ARG A 144 -9.89 -14.69 35.59
CA ARG A 144 -10.42 -15.90 36.23
C ARG A 144 -10.32 -17.10 35.29
N GLU A 145 -10.49 -16.86 34.00
CA GLU A 145 -10.39 -17.86 32.94
C GLU A 145 -8.99 -18.47 32.86
N LEU A 146 -7.92 -17.65 32.92
CA LEU A 146 -6.53 -18.12 32.84
C LEU A 146 -6.15 -18.96 34.07
N VAL A 147 -6.56 -18.51 35.27
CA VAL A 147 -6.35 -19.27 36.51
C VAL A 147 -7.10 -20.60 36.47
N ALA A 148 -8.35 -20.59 36.00
CA ALA A 148 -9.16 -21.81 35.92
C ALA A 148 -8.60 -22.82 34.89
N VAL A 149 -8.09 -22.34 33.75
CA VAL A 149 -7.36 -23.20 32.78
C VAL A 149 -6.12 -23.82 33.44
N CYS A 150 -5.33 -23.06 34.21
CA CYS A 150 -4.17 -23.59 34.90
C CYS A 150 -4.54 -24.65 35.96
N GLN A 151 -5.65 -24.45 36.67
CA GLN A 151 -6.17 -25.43 37.64
C GLN A 151 -6.61 -26.72 36.94
N LYS A 152 -7.32 -26.61 35.80
CA LYS A 152 -7.72 -27.77 35.00
C LYS A 152 -6.53 -28.49 34.38
N LEU A 153 -5.55 -27.75 33.88
CA LEU A 153 -4.30 -28.31 33.34
C LEU A 153 -3.58 -29.15 34.40
N LYS A 154 -3.28 -28.57 35.58
CA LYS A 154 -2.61 -29.28 36.69
C LYS A 154 -3.41 -30.45 37.28
N GLY A 155 -4.72 -30.49 37.03
CA GLY A 155 -5.63 -31.52 37.56
C GLY A 155 -5.97 -32.59 36.54
N GLU A 156 -7.01 -32.33 35.75
CA GLU A 156 -7.68 -33.35 34.91
C GLU A 156 -7.12 -33.42 33.49
N TRP A 157 -6.48 -32.36 32.99
CA TRP A 157 -6.13 -32.26 31.57
C TRP A 157 -4.69 -32.61 31.21
N GLU A 158 -3.72 -32.49 32.13
CA GLU A 158 -2.30 -32.71 31.81
C GLU A 158 -2.04 -34.03 31.07
N GLU A 159 -2.38 -35.16 31.69
CA GLU A 159 -2.14 -36.47 31.09
C GLU A 159 -2.94 -36.70 29.78
N PRO A 160 -4.27 -36.46 29.73
CA PRO A 160 -5.02 -36.63 28.48
C PRO A 160 -4.52 -35.76 27.32
N LEU A 161 -4.24 -34.46 27.56
CA LEU A 161 -3.82 -33.56 26.49
C LEU A 161 -2.41 -33.90 26.00
N LEU A 162 -1.46 -34.20 26.89
CA LEU A 162 -0.11 -34.61 26.50
C LEU A 162 -0.12 -35.93 25.74
N ARG A 163 -0.95 -36.90 26.15
CA ARG A 163 -1.13 -38.16 25.42
C ARG A 163 -1.67 -37.92 24.01
N ASN A 164 -2.70 -37.07 23.87
CA ASN A 164 -3.27 -36.73 22.56
C ASN A 164 -2.22 -36.06 21.67
N LEU A 165 -1.47 -35.07 22.19
CA LEU A 165 -0.41 -34.40 21.43
C LEU A 165 0.69 -35.38 20.98
N ARG A 166 1.18 -36.23 21.88
CA ARG A 166 2.23 -37.21 21.55
C ARG A 166 1.76 -38.22 20.50
N GLN A 167 0.51 -38.67 20.56
CA GLN A 167 -0.06 -39.57 19.55
C GLN A 167 -0.29 -38.87 18.20
N GLU A 168 -0.74 -37.62 18.21
CA GLU A 168 -0.94 -36.83 17.00
C GLU A 168 0.41 -36.53 16.31
N LEU A 169 1.43 -36.16 17.07
CA LEU A 169 2.76 -35.76 16.57
C LEU A 169 3.77 -36.91 16.51
N GLN A 170 3.36 -38.16 16.72
CA GLN A 170 4.26 -39.33 16.82
C GLN A 170 5.20 -39.54 15.61
N ASP A 171 4.87 -39.01 14.44
CA ASP A 171 5.66 -39.16 13.21
C ASP A 171 6.79 -38.11 13.09
N PHE A 172 6.90 -37.18 14.04
CA PHE A 172 8.00 -36.22 14.12
C PHE A 172 9.20 -36.84 14.84
N GLU A 173 10.39 -36.31 14.59
CA GLU A 173 11.62 -36.79 15.24
C GLU A 173 11.54 -36.66 16.77
N ASP A 174 12.15 -37.62 17.49
CA ASP A 174 12.25 -37.61 18.96
C ASP A 174 12.82 -36.28 19.48
N TYR A 175 13.69 -35.65 18.68
CA TYR A 175 14.23 -34.33 18.98
C TYR A 175 13.14 -33.28 19.25
N TYR A 176 12.06 -33.26 18.47
CA TYR A 176 10.94 -32.33 18.63
C TYR A 176 9.90 -32.85 19.63
N LEU A 177 9.61 -34.16 19.60
CA LEU A 177 8.64 -34.77 20.53
C LEU A 177 9.00 -34.59 22.00
N ASP A 178 10.30 -34.60 22.33
CA ASP A 178 10.83 -34.32 23.67
C ASP A 178 10.48 -32.93 24.20
N LEU A 179 10.10 -31.99 23.32
CA LEU A 179 9.70 -30.64 23.69
C LEU A 179 8.23 -30.58 24.17
N VAL A 180 7.43 -31.63 23.95
CA VAL A 180 6.02 -31.69 24.38
C VAL A 180 5.94 -32.09 25.85
N GLY A 181 5.48 -31.18 26.70
CA GLY A 181 5.34 -31.40 28.15
C GLY A 181 4.63 -30.24 28.85
N THR A 182 4.40 -30.31 30.14
CA THR A 182 3.75 -29.20 30.88
C THR A 182 4.79 -28.20 31.37
N ASN A 183 4.54 -26.92 31.12
CA ASN A 183 5.32 -25.83 31.71
C ASN A 183 4.86 -25.57 33.16
N ASN A 184 5.29 -26.43 34.07
CA ASN A 184 4.87 -26.39 35.48
C ASN A 184 5.23 -25.08 36.18
N GLU A 185 6.39 -24.50 35.87
CA GLU A 185 6.81 -23.20 36.41
C GLU A 185 5.81 -22.09 36.05
N LEU A 186 5.38 -22.05 34.78
CA LEU A 186 4.41 -21.06 34.31
C LEU A 186 3.03 -21.29 34.93
N VAL A 187 2.56 -22.54 35.00
CA VAL A 187 1.29 -22.91 35.64
C VAL A 187 1.28 -22.45 37.09
N GLU A 188 2.31 -22.79 37.87
CA GLU A 188 2.41 -22.43 39.28
C GLU A 188 2.54 -20.92 39.49
N ALA A 189 3.28 -20.23 38.62
CA ALA A 189 3.39 -18.77 38.68
C ALA A 189 2.01 -18.10 38.53
N ILE A 190 1.19 -18.54 37.57
CA ILE A 190 -0.17 -18.00 37.37
C ILE A 190 -1.08 -18.34 38.57
N LEU A 191 -1.04 -19.58 39.07
CA LEU A 191 -1.83 -19.99 40.24
C LEU A 191 -1.47 -19.20 41.50
N ASN A 192 -0.19 -18.82 41.63
CA ASN A 192 0.31 -17.94 42.70
C ASN A 192 0.04 -16.45 42.44
N GLY A 193 -0.76 -16.11 41.43
CA GLY A 193 -1.20 -14.75 41.15
C GLY A 193 -0.19 -13.88 40.40
N ARG A 194 0.86 -14.47 39.79
CA ARG A 194 1.74 -13.71 38.89
C ARG A 194 1.02 -13.43 37.57
N LYS A 195 1.26 -12.24 37.02
CA LYS A 195 0.70 -11.80 35.73
C LYS A 195 1.50 -12.37 34.57
N LEU A 196 0.82 -12.81 33.51
CA LEU A 196 1.45 -13.40 32.33
C LEU A 196 2.44 -12.43 31.64
N ALA A 197 2.16 -11.11 31.63
CA ALA A 197 3.07 -10.10 31.09
C ALA A 197 4.45 -10.00 31.78
N LYS A 198 4.61 -10.61 32.97
CA LYS A 198 5.89 -10.70 33.69
C LYS A 198 6.65 -12.00 33.40
N LEU A 199 5.99 -12.96 32.77
CA LEU A 199 6.49 -14.32 32.54
C LEU A 199 6.80 -14.57 31.06
N VAL A 200 6.07 -13.87 30.17
CA VAL A 200 6.24 -13.92 28.72
C VAL A 200 6.48 -12.50 28.23
N VAL A 201 7.59 -12.27 27.52
CA VAL A 201 7.96 -10.94 27.02
C VAL A 201 7.01 -10.53 25.89
N PRO A 202 6.12 -9.53 26.09
CA PRO A 202 5.25 -9.06 25.03
C PRO A 202 6.03 -8.34 23.93
N PRO A 203 5.53 -8.34 22.67
CA PRO A 203 6.20 -7.71 21.53
C PRO A 203 6.62 -6.27 21.78
N TYR A 204 5.75 -5.48 22.41
CA TYR A 204 5.98 -4.07 22.69
C TYR A 204 7.08 -3.82 23.75
N LYS A 205 7.48 -4.82 24.55
CA LYS A 205 8.55 -4.67 25.54
C LYS A 205 9.94 -4.70 24.94
N PHE A 206 10.13 -5.27 23.75
CA PHE A 206 11.41 -5.24 23.02
C PHE A 206 11.82 -3.83 22.57
N ASP A 207 10.94 -2.84 22.75
CA ASP A 207 11.18 -1.46 22.35
C ASP A 207 11.53 -0.49 23.49
N TYR A 208 11.51 -0.96 24.74
CA TYR A 208 11.98 -0.19 25.89
C TYR A 208 13.46 -0.47 26.16
N GLU A 209 14.25 0.57 26.47
CA GLU A 209 15.63 0.39 26.95
C GLU A 209 15.65 -0.40 28.27
N PRO A 210 16.60 -1.33 28.48
CA PRO A 210 17.77 -1.64 27.64
C PRO A 210 17.54 -2.75 26.58
N LEU A 211 16.36 -3.36 26.51
CA LEU A 211 16.05 -4.49 25.60
C LEU A 211 16.08 -4.10 24.10
N ARG A 212 16.09 -2.79 23.81
CA ARG A 212 16.02 -2.18 22.47
C ARG A 212 17.27 -2.35 21.60
N LYS A 213 18.46 -2.52 22.17
CA LYS A 213 19.74 -2.27 21.45
C LYS A 213 20.26 -3.38 20.54
N GLN A 214 19.97 -4.66 20.80
CA GLN A 214 20.48 -5.78 19.97
C GLN A 214 19.44 -6.91 19.73
N MET A 215 18.46 -7.07 20.62
CA MET A 215 17.59 -8.25 20.68
C MET A 215 16.41 -8.26 19.70
N LYS A 216 16.06 -7.11 19.11
CA LYS A 216 14.79 -6.95 18.37
C LYS A 216 14.77 -7.60 16.97
N LYS A 217 15.90 -7.63 16.27
CA LYS A 217 15.97 -8.12 14.89
C LYS A 217 15.64 -9.62 14.80
N GLU A 218 16.29 -10.42 15.64
CA GLU A 218 16.13 -11.88 15.65
C GLU A 218 14.72 -12.30 16.03
N TRP A 219 14.16 -11.70 17.07
CA TRP A 219 12.77 -11.93 17.44
C TRP A 219 11.79 -11.57 16.31
N ILE A 220 11.96 -10.43 15.64
CA ILE A 220 11.14 -10.07 14.47
C ILE A 220 11.26 -11.11 13.36
N LEU A 221 12.48 -11.61 13.10
CA LEU A 221 12.70 -12.63 12.09
C LEU A 221 12.00 -13.94 12.47
N ILE A 222 12.18 -14.44 13.70
CA ILE A 222 11.51 -15.67 14.18
C ILE A 222 9.99 -15.54 14.08
N SER A 223 9.43 -14.50 14.71
CA SER A 223 8.00 -14.25 14.75
C SER A 223 7.42 -14.00 13.36
N GLY A 224 8.09 -13.17 12.56
CA GLY A 224 7.63 -12.80 11.22
C GLY A 224 7.70 -13.94 10.22
N ILE A 225 8.75 -14.78 10.26
CA ILE A 225 8.88 -15.97 9.41
C ILE A 225 7.82 -17.00 9.81
N LEU A 226 7.65 -17.27 11.11
CA LEU A 226 6.60 -18.16 11.62
C LEU A 226 5.22 -17.73 11.09
N GLN A 227 4.87 -16.44 11.28
CA GLN A 227 3.60 -15.89 10.82
C GLN A 227 3.44 -15.97 9.30
N ARG A 228 4.51 -15.76 8.52
CA ARG A 228 4.46 -15.91 7.05
C ARG A 228 4.15 -17.36 6.66
N CYS A 229 4.86 -18.32 7.26
CA CYS A 229 4.72 -19.72 6.92
C CYS A 229 3.34 -20.26 7.33
N ASP A 230 2.89 -19.96 8.55
CA ASP A 230 1.57 -20.34 9.04
C ASP A 230 0.44 -19.77 8.16
N HIS A 231 0.48 -18.46 7.89
CA HIS A 231 -0.55 -17.83 7.06
C HIS A 231 -0.59 -18.40 5.62
N PHE A 232 0.57 -18.68 5.02
CA PHE A 232 0.63 -19.24 3.67
C PHE A 232 0.16 -20.71 3.63
N ALA A 233 0.63 -21.56 4.55
CA ALA A 233 0.18 -22.95 4.66
C ALA A 233 -1.34 -23.02 4.90
N SER A 234 -1.83 -22.20 5.84
CA SER A 234 -3.25 -22.06 6.14
C SER A 234 -4.08 -21.67 4.91
N TRP A 235 -3.58 -20.71 4.11
CA TRP A 235 -4.24 -20.31 2.88
C TRP A 235 -4.27 -21.45 1.86
N CYS A 236 -3.14 -22.16 1.69
CA CYS A 236 -3.06 -23.30 0.79
C CYS A 236 -4.05 -24.41 1.16
N GLU A 237 -4.13 -24.73 2.45
CA GLU A 237 -5.07 -25.72 2.99
C GLU A 237 -6.53 -25.35 2.72
N MET A 238 -6.91 -24.08 2.94
CA MET A 238 -8.30 -23.61 2.74
C MET A 238 -8.72 -23.62 1.27
N GLU A 239 -7.82 -23.25 0.36
CA GLU A 239 -8.11 -23.18 -1.07
C GLU A 239 -7.90 -24.52 -1.80
N GLY A 240 -7.39 -25.55 -1.12
CA GLY A 240 -7.02 -26.82 -1.75
C GLY A 240 -5.83 -26.68 -2.70
N PHE A 241 -4.94 -25.73 -2.42
CA PHE A 241 -3.80 -25.39 -3.25
C PHE A 241 -2.56 -26.20 -2.84
N ASP A 242 -2.13 -27.13 -3.70
CA ASP A 242 -1.09 -28.11 -3.36
C ASP A 242 0.37 -27.61 -3.57
N GLU A 243 0.57 -26.31 -3.82
CA GLU A 243 1.89 -25.75 -4.15
C GLU A 243 2.54 -25.04 -2.96
N LEU A 244 2.69 -25.74 -1.82
CA LEU A 244 3.30 -25.21 -0.58
C LEU A 244 4.71 -24.63 -0.79
N GLY A 245 5.45 -25.11 -1.79
CA GLY A 245 6.77 -24.60 -2.14
C GLY A 245 6.80 -23.22 -2.80
N LYS A 246 5.63 -22.62 -3.11
CA LYS A 246 5.54 -21.33 -3.83
C LYS A 246 5.39 -20.12 -2.92
N ILE A 247 5.69 -20.24 -1.62
CA ILE A 247 5.64 -19.10 -0.69
C ILE A 247 6.52 -17.94 -1.13
N GLU A 248 7.63 -18.19 -1.81
CA GLU A 248 8.45 -17.16 -2.43
C GLU A 248 9.17 -17.71 -3.67
N GLN A 249 8.73 -17.29 -4.85
CA GLN A 249 9.35 -17.75 -6.09
C GLN A 249 10.62 -16.94 -6.39
N LYS A 250 11.61 -17.58 -7.02
CA LYS A 250 12.80 -16.89 -7.53
C LYS A 250 12.54 -16.24 -8.88
N VAL A 251 13.28 -15.16 -9.17
CA VAL A 251 13.36 -14.57 -10.50
C VAL A 251 14.35 -15.40 -11.32
N GLU A 252 13.86 -16.16 -12.29
CA GLU A 252 14.71 -17.01 -13.15
C GLU A 252 15.04 -16.36 -14.51
N VAL A 253 14.49 -15.18 -14.78
CA VAL A 253 14.72 -14.47 -16.04
C VAL A 253 15.95 -13.57 -15.99
N ASN A 254 16.59 -13.38 -17.15
CA ASN A 254 17.69 -12.44 -17.28
C ASN A 254 17.17 -10.99 -17.33
N VAL A 255 16.99 -10.38 -16.15
CA VAL A 255 16.52 -8.99 -16.00
C VAL A 255 17.38 -8.02 -16.81
N ARG A 256 18.71 -8.18 -16.79
CA ARG A 256 19.64 -7.30 -17.49
C ARG A 256 19.40 -7.32 -19.00
N GLU A 257 19.29 -8.51 -19.59
CA GLU A 257 19.02 -8.69 -21.02
C GLU A 257 17.64 -8.16 -21.42
N ASN A 258 16.60 -8.40 -20.60
CA ASN A 258 15.25 -7.91 -20.88
C ASN A 258 15.18 -6.38 -20.82
N VAL A 259 15.87 -5.75 -19.88
CA VAL A 259 15.99 -4.29 -19.83
C VAL A 259 16.80 -3.79 -21.03
N GLU A 260 17.90 -4.45 -21.39
CA GLU A 260 18.75 -4.07 -22.54
C GLU A 260 17.96 -4.10 -23.85
N LYS A 261 17.15 -5.13 -24.09
CA LYS A 261 16.24 -5.20 -25.25
C LYS A 261 15.26 -4.02 -25.30
N LYS A 262 14.86 -3.49 -24.14
CA LYS A 262 13.86 -2.43 -24.02
C LYS A 262 14.43 -1.03 -24.19
N ILE A 263 15.60 -0.75 -23.60
CA ILE A 263 16.18 0.61 -23.57
C ILE A 263 17.50 0.76 -24.34
N GLY A 264 18.05 -0.34 -24.85
CA GLY A 264 19.32 -0.39 -25.56
C GLY A 264 20.54 -0.47 -24.63
N SER A 265 21.62 -1.08 -25.12
CA SER A 265 22.86 -1.35 -24.37
C SER A 265 23.62 -0.09 -23.93
N ASN A 266 23.48 1.01 -24.66
CA ASN A 266 24.15 2.29 -24.35
C ASN A 266 23.39 3.15 -23.31
N ALA A 267 22.35 2.61 -22.68
CA ALA A 267 21.58 3.34 -21.68
C ALA A 267 22.42 3.61 -20.42
N TRP A 268 22.26 4.80 -19.81
CA TRP A 268 23.11 5.27 -18.71
C TRP A 268 23.02 4.38 -17.47
N GLN A 269 21.89 3.69 -17.28
CA GLN A 269 21.65 2.79 -16.15
C GLN A 269 22.71 1.68 -16.06
N PHE A 270 23.11 1.11 -17.21
CA PHE A 270 24.10 0.04 -17.25
C PHE A 270 25.50 0.49 -16.81
N SER A 271 25.83 1.77 -17.00
CA SER A 271 27.12 2.33 -16.57
C SER A 271 27.19 2.58 -15.06
N LYS A 272 26.04 2.68 -14.39
CA LYS A 272 25.96 3.00 -12.95
C LYS A 272 25.71 1.77 -12.09
N ILE A 273 25.01 0.75 -12.60
CA ILE A 273 24.42 -0.27 -11.74
C ILE A 273 25.42 -1.26 -11.12
N ASN A 274 26.55 -1.54 -11.78
CA ASN A 274 27.42 -2.66 -11.40
C ASN A 274 27.91 -2.60 -9.94
N ASP A 275 28.15 -1.41 -9.38
CA ASP A 275 28.66 -1.23 -8.00
C ASP A 275 27.58 -0.82 -6.99
N LEU A 276 26.31 -0.82 -7.41
CA LEU A 276 25.19 -0.27 -6.63
C LEU A 276 24.16 -1.31 -6.22
N THR A 277 24.19 -2.51 -6.80
CA THR A 277 23.18 -3.55 -6.55
C THR A 277 23.09 -3.96 -5.10
N ASP A 278 24.16 -3.85 -4.30
CA ASP A 278 24.17 -4.24 -2.88
C ASP A 278 24.16 -3.05 -1.92
N LYS A 279 23.97 -1.84 -2.45
CA LYS A 279 23.98 -0.60 -1.67
C LYS A 279 22.60 0.00 -1.57
N ASN A 280 22.40 0.79 -0.52
CA ASN A 280 21.28 1.72 -0.47
C ASN A 280 21.57 2.87 -1.43
N VAL A 281 20.54 3.33 -2.15
CA VAL A 281 20.71 4.34 -3.20
C VAL A 281 19.64 5.41 -3.09
N VAL A 282 20.07 6.66 -3.29
CA VAL A 282 19.20 7.81 -3.52
C VAL A 282 19.41 8.28 -4.94
N LEU A 283 18.42 8.09 -5.81
CA LEU A 283 18.45 8.46 -7.22
C LEU A 283 17.59 9.70 -7.47
N ILE A 284 18.26 10.82 -7.77
CA ILE A 284 17.63 12.07 -8.18
C ILE A 284 17.74 12.18 -9.70
N ALA A 285 16.60 12.10 -10.40
CA ALA A 285 16.58 12.17 -11.86
C ALA A 285 15.23 12.67 -12.42
N PRO A 286 15.24 13.33 -13.60
CA PRO A 286 14.02 13.82 -14.23
C PRO A 286 12.98 12.72 -14.47
N THR A 287 11.70 13.12 -14.47
CA THR A 287 10.62 12.22 -14.85
C THR A 287 10.78 11.77 -16.31
N GLY A 288 10.64 10.46 -16.55
CA GLY A 288 10.85 9.89 -17.88
C GLY A 288 12.32 9.60 -18.25
N TYR A 289 13.28 9.86 -17.36
CA TYR A 289 14.71 9.59 -17.60
C TYR A 289 15.14 8.12 -17.36
N GLY A 290 14.17 7.22 -17.17
CA GLY A 290 14.42 5.78 -16.99
C GLY A 290 14.74 5.32 -15.57
N LYS A 291 14.20 6.01 -14.54
CA LYS A 291 14.30 5.62 -13.12
C LYS A 291 13.79 4.20 -12.86
N THR A 292 12.66 3.84 -13.46
CA THR A 292 12.04 2.51 -13.33
C THR A 292 12.99 1.40 -13.80
N GLU A 293 13.60 1.53 -14.97
CA GLU A 293 14.56 0.53 -15.47
C GLU A 293 15.81 0.45 -14.60
N PHE A 294 16.28 1.56 -14.03
CA PHE A 294 17.35 1.54 -13.04
C PHE A 294 16.95 0.72 -11.81
N ALA A 295 15.73 0.92 -11.28
CA ALA A 295 15.21 0.16 -10.14
C ALA A 295 15.10 -1.34 -10.43
N PHE A 296 14.70 -1.72 -11.64
CA PHE A 296 14.64 -3.13 -12.05
C PHE A 296 16.04 -3.75 -12.11
N LEU A 297 17.03 -3.05 -12.67
CA LEU A 297 18.42 -3.53 -12.67
C LEU A 297 19.00 -3.58 -11.25
N TRP A 298 18.70 -2.58 -10.41
CA TRP A 298 19.14 -2.51 -9.01
C TRP A 298 18.60 -3.64 -8.15
N SER A 299 17.41 -4.17 -8.49
CA SER A 299 16.83 -5.31 -7.78
C SER A 299 17.73 -6.55 -7.80
N ASN A 300 18.59 -6.69 -8.80
CA ASN A 300 19.51 -7.80 -8.96
C ASN A 300 18.83 -9.19 -8.86
N SER A 301 17.59 -9.30 -9.34
CA SER A 301 16.78 -10.53 -9.28
C SER A 301 16.44 -11.03 -7.86
N GLU A 302 16.71 -10.21 -6.84
CA GLU A 302 16.25 -10.42 -5.46
C GLU A 302 14.76 -10.05 -5.33
N LYS A 303 14.16 -10.33 -4.17
CA LYS A 303 12.78 -9.92 -3.88
C LYS A 303 12.64 -8.39 -3.97
N LEU A 304 11.82 -7.90 -4.91
CA LEU A 304 11.60 -6.49 -5.17
C LEU A 304 10.22 -6.05 -4.69
N LEU A 305 10.19 -5.06 -3.79
CA LEU A 305 8.96 -4.37 -3.40
C LEU A 305 9.01 -2.95 -3.98
N TYR A 306 8.23 -2.68 -5.03
CA TYR A 306 8.18 -1.37 -5.69
C TYR A 306 6.95 -0.60 -5.23
N THR A 307 7.18 0.50 -4.52
CA THR A 307 6.10 1.32 -3.93
C THR A 307 5.94 2.66 -4.64
N LEU A 308 4.69 3.05 -4.90
CA LEU A 308 4.31 4.37 -5.45
C LEU A 308 3.16 5.01 -4.67
N PRO A 309 3.01 6.35 -4.68
CA PRO A 309 1.92 7.04 -3.99
C PRO A 309 0.54 6.80 -4.60
N LEU A 310 0.47 6.54 -5.91
CA LEU A 310 -0.78 6.59 -6.68
C LEU A 310 -1.08 5.26 -7.39
N ARG A 311 -2.29 4.72 -7.18
CA ARG A 311 -2.76 3.42 -7.71
C ARG A 311 -2.57 3.27 -9.22
N VAL A 312 -2.84 4.33 -9.98
CA VAL A 312 -2.74 4.24 -11.44
C VAL A 312 -1.28 4.15 -11.90
N ALA A 313 -0.35 4.83 -11.20
CA ALA A 313 1.08 4.66 -11.44
C ALA A 313 1.53 3.24 -11.07
N VAL A 314 1.00 2.65 -10.00
CA VAL A 314 1.22 1.24 -9.63
C VAL A 314 0.84 0.30 -10.77
N ASN A 315 -0.33 0.47 -11.38
CA ASN A 315 -0.77 -0.36 -12.51
C ASN A 315 0.18 -0.24 -13.72
N GLN A 316 0.63 0.96 -14.06
CA GLN A 316 1.56 1.17 -15.16
C GLN A 316 2.93 0.52 -14.90
N ILE A 317 3.45 0.63 -13.67
CA ILE A 317 4.72 0.00 -13.31
C ILE A 317 4.58 -1.52 -13.24
N HIS A 318 3.44 -2.04 -12.80
CA HIS A 318 3.12 -3.46 -12.85
C HIS A 318 3.18 -4.01 -14.27
N ASP A 319 2.52 -3.37 -15.24
CA ASP A 319 2.58 -3.79 -16.65
C ASP A 319 4.01 -3.73 -17.22
N ARG A 320 4.79 -2.71 -16.83
CA ARG A 320 6.21 -2.62 -17.22
C ARG A 320 7.06 -3.71 -16.58
N ALA A 321 6.78 -4.07 -15.33
CA ALA A 321 7.47 -5.13 -14.61
C ALA A 321 7.15 -6.48 -15.22
N GLU A 322 5.90 -6.78 -15.60
CA GLU A 322 5.56 -8.03 -16.28
C GLU A 322 6.36 -8.23 -17.58
N GLY A 323 6.57 -7.16 -18.34
CA GLY A 323 7.38 -7.20 -19.57
C GLY A 323 8.88 -7.42 -19.34
N ILE A 324 9.38 -7.31 -18.10
CA ILE A 324 10.78 -7.50 -17.73
C ILE A 324 10.99 -8.80 -16.94
N PHE A 325 10.13 -9.07 -15.97
CA PHE A 325 10.24 -10.18 -15.03
C PHE A 325 9.40 -11.41 -15.41
N GLY A 326 8.39 -11.24 -16.27
CA GLY A 326 7.39 -12.26 -16.60
C GLY A 326 6.09 -12.10 -15.82
N LYS A 327 4.96 -12.43 -16.43
CA LYS A 327 3.61 -12.26 -15.84
C LYS A 327 3.38 -13.09 -14.59
N ASP A 328 3.99 -14.27 -14.51
CA ASP A 328 3.91 -15.20 -13.38
C ASP A 328 4.88 -14.85 -12.23
N LYS A 329 5.64 -13.76 -12.36
CA LYS A 329 6.64 -13.31 -11.38
C LYS A 329 6.33 -11.95 -10.75
N VAL A 330 5.28 -11.27 -11.21
CA VAL A 330 4.90 -9.94 -10.73
C VAL A 330 3.53 -9.98 -10.06
N GLY A 331 3.49 -9.52 -8.82
CA GLY A 331 2.27 -9.31 -8.04
C GLY A 331 1.86 -7.84 -7.98
N LEU A 332 0.58 -7.60 -7.71
CA LEU A 332 -0.02 -6.27 -7.62
C LEU A 332 -0.73 -6.09 -6.28
N LEU A 333 -0.42 -5.01 -5.57
CA LEU A 333 -1.07 -4.69 -4.28
C LEU A 333 -1.55 -3.24 -4.19
N HIS A 334 -2.86 -3.07 -4.26
CA HIS A 334 -3.59 -1.88 -3.81
C HIS A 334 -5.07 -2.27 -3.59
N SER A 335 -5.89 -1.34 -3.09
CA SER A 335 -7.28 -1.63 -2.71
C SER A 335 -8.18 -2.14 -3.85
N ASP A 336 -7.78 -1.88 -5.10
CA ASP A 336 -8.55 -2.18 -6.31
C ASP A 336 -7.76 -3.11 -7.25
N ALA A 337 -6.71 -3.76 -6.75
CA ALA A 337 -5.82 -4.59 -7.57
C ALA A 337 -6.54 -5.82 -8.13
N ASP A 338 -7.41 -6.42 -7.33
CA ASP A 338 -8.32 -7.49 -7.74
C ASP A 338 -9.19 -7.10 -8.95
N LEU A 339 -9.78 -5.91 -8.94
CA LEU A 339 -10.59 -5.39 -10.05
C LEU A 339 -9.73 -5.20 -11.31
N PHE A 340 -8.59 -4.55 -11.16
CA PHE A 340 -7.67 -4.31 -12.28
C PHE A 340 -7.21 -5.63 -12.92
N LEU A 341 -6.83 -6.63 -12.11
CA LEU A 341 -6.38 -7.94 -12.60
C LEU A 341 -7.51 -8.71 -13.30
N LEU A 342 -8.72 -8.70 -12.74
CA LEU A 342 -9.90 -9.34 -13.35
C LEU A 342 -10.23 -8.76 -14.72
N GLU A 343 -10.14 -7.43 -14.84
CA GLU A 343 -10.43 -6.75 -16.09
C GLU A 343 -9.35 -6.91 -17.15
N LYS A 344 -8.09 -7.14 -16.75
CA LYS A 344 -6.99 -7.38 -17.68
C LYS A 344 -7.18 -8.69 -18.45
N GLY A 345 -7.91 -9.65 -17.87
CA GLY A 345 -8.42 -10.83 -18.55
C GLY A 345 -7.32 -11.61 -19.29
N ASP A 346 -6.41 -12.23 -18.53
CA ASP A 346 -5.44 -13.16 -19.12
C ASP A 346 -5.98 -14.59 -18.98
N GLU A 347 -6.30 -15.25 -20.10
CA GLU A 347 -6.82 -16.63 -20.10
C GLU A 347 -5.83 -17.62 -19.47
N MET A 348 -4.54 -17.27 -19.39
CA MET A 348 -3.48 -18.15 -18.88
C MET A 348 -3.29 -18.07 -17.36
N VAL A 349 -3.80 -17.03 -16.68
CA VAL A 349 -3.52 -16.80 -15.24
C VAL A 349 -4.78 -16.37 -14.50
N ASP A 350 -5.14 -17.11 -13.43
CA ASP A 350 -6.25 -16.75 -12.55
C ASP A 350 -5.96 -15.43 -11.79
N PRO A 351 -6.69 -14.33 -12.10
CA PRO A 351 -6.48 -13.03 -11.46
C PRO A 351 -6.64 -13.05 -9.93
N MET A 352 -7.54 -13.91 -9.42
CA MET A 352 -7.80 -14.00 -8.00
C MET A 352 -6.63 -14.67 -7.27
N LYS A 353 -6.08 -15.73 -7.88
CA LYS A 353 -4.87 -16.39 -7.40
C LYS A 353 -3.69 -15.42 -7.36
N VAL A 354 -3.51 -14.59 -8.38
CA VAL A 354 -2.45 -13.55 -8.42
C VAL A 354 -2.61 -12.57 -7.25
N TYR A 355 -3.83 -12.08 -7.02
CA TYR A 355 -4.09 -11.14 -5.94
C TYR A 355 -3.84 -11.75 -4.55
N GLU A 356 -4.32 -12.96 -4.29
CA GLU A 356 -4.12 -13.62 -2.98
C GLU A 356 -2.65 -13.98 -2.73
N LEU A 357 -1.93 -14.51 -3.73
CA LEU A 357 -0.48 -14.73 -3.63
C LEU A 357 0.28 -13.42 -3.41
N SER A 358 -0.16 -12.32 -4.02
CA SER A 358 0.41 -10.99 -3.77
C SER A 358 0.21 -10.57 -2.31
N ARG A 359 -0.97 -10.82 -1.71
CA ARG A 359 -1.25 -10.51 -0.29
C ARG A 359 -0.44 -11.37 0.69
N GLN A 360 -0.07 -12.57 0.27
CA GLN A 360 0.87 -13.42 1.00
C GLN A 360 2.34 -13.01 0.82
N LEU A 361 2.60 -12.01 -0.02
CA LEU A 361 3.93 -11.54 -0.40
C LEU A 361 4.74 -12.63 -1.11
N SER A 362 4.10 -13.46 -1.93
CA SER A 362 4.75 -14.65 -2.51
C SER A 362 5.42 -14.42 -3.86
N TYR A 363 5.05 -13.34 -4.56
CA TYR A 363 5.74 -12.95 -5.78
C TYR A 363 7.15 -12.41 -5.46
N PRO A 364 8.14 -12.70 -6.32
CA PRO A 364 9.46 -12.09 -6.20
C PRO A 364 9.39 -10.59 -6.45
N VAL A 365 8.55 -10.14 -7.37
CA VAL A 365 8.34 -8.72 -7.64
C VAL A 365 6.93 -8.35 -7.24
N ILE A 366 6.77 -7.36 -6.38
CA ILE A 366 5.46 -6.83 -5.98
C ILE A 366 5.46 -5.34 -6.24
N VAL A 367 4.53 -4.88 -7.07
CA VAL A 367 4.29 -3.46 -7.31
C VAL A 367 3.07 -3.05 -6.48
N SER A 368 3.21 -2.03 -5.63
CA SER A 368 2.17 -1.66 -4.69
C SER A 368 2.03 -0.16 -4.48
N THR A 369 0.91 0.26 -3.87
CA THR A 369 0.92 1.59 -3.24
C THR A 369 1.75 1.58 -1.97
N GLY A 370 2.28 2.75 -1.59
CA GLY A 370 2.98 2.94 -0.31
C GLY A 370 2.13 2.54 0.91
N ASP A 371 0.81 2.69 0.83
CA ASP A 371 -0.15 2.30 1.89
C ASP A 371 -0.02 0.85 2.34
N GLN A 372 0.47 -0.04 1.48
CA GLN A 372 0.58 -1.46 1.82
C GLN A 372 1.70 -1.73 2.84
N PHE A 373 2.72 -0.87 2.89
CA PHE A 373 3.94 -1.10 3.66
C PHE A 373 4.29 0.05 4.62
N PHE A 374 4.11 1.31 4.21
CA PHE A 374 4.54 2.48 4.99
C PHE A 374 3.90 2.60 6.38
N PRO A 375 2.59 2.33 6.56
CA PRO A 375 1.99 2.36 7.90
C PRO A 375 2.64 1.39 8.90
N TYR A 376 3.36 0.36 8.43
CA TYR A 376 4.04 -0.59 9.31
C TYR A 376 5.26 -0.01 10.04
N ALA A 377 5.72 1.21 9.70
CA ALA A 377 6.68 1.92 10.53
C ALA A 377 6.12 2.24 11.94
N LEU A 378 4.78 2.34 12.06
CA LEU A 378 4.05 2.47 13.32
C LEU A 378 3.88 1.12 14.04
N ARG A 379 4.39 0.03 13.46
CA ARG A 379 4.39 -1.34 14.01
C ARG A 379 3.04 -1.80 14.58
N PRO A 380 1.93 -1.68 13.84
CA PRO A 380 0.67 -2.31 14.23
C PRO A 380 0.80 -3.84 14.21
N PRO A 381 -0.12 -4.59 14.83
CA PRO A 381 -0.11 -6.05 14.80
C PRO A 381 0.11 -6.64 13.39
N GLY A 382 1.05 -7.59 13.28
CA GLY A 382 1.44 -8.23 12.02
C GLY A 382 2.55 -7.51 11.25
N TYR A 383 3.20 -6.50 11.85
CA TYR A 383 4.38 -5.85 11.28
C TYR A 383 5.59 -6.79 11.19
N GLU A 384 5.64 -7.82 12.04
CA GLU A 384 6.73 -8.79 12.11
C GLU A 384 6.90 -9.50 10.76
N LYS A 385 5.79 -9.99 10.18
CA LYS A 385 5.77 -10.59 8.84
C LYS A 385 6.31 -9.62 7.76
N ILE A 386 5.94 -8.33 7.85
CA ILE A 386 6.37 -7.32 6.88
C ILE A 386 7.87 -7.07 7.02
N PHE A 387 8.37 -6.89 8.25
CA PHE A 387 9.78 -6.61 8.51
C PHE A 387 10.68 -7.82 8.21
N ALA A 388 10.19 -9.03 8.49
CA ALA A 388 10.86 -10.26 8.08
C ALA A 388 10.96 -10.36 6.56
N THR A 389 9.94 -9.93 5.82
CA THR A 389 10.01 -9.83 4.35
C THR A 389 11.03 -8.77 3.91
N LEU A 390 10.96 -7.58 4.50
CA LEU A 390 11.86 -6.46 4.18
C LEU A 390 13.34 -6.78 4.46
N SER A 391 13.64 -7.68 5.40
CA SER A 391 15.02 -8.06 5.78
C SER A 391 15.87 -8.61 4.63
N HIS A 392 15.24 -9.15 3.59
CA HIS A 392 15.89 -9.69 2.38
C HIS A 392 15.28 -9.09 1.10
N SER A 393 14.51 -8.01 1.22
CA SER A 393 13.90 -7.33 0.07
C SER A 393 14.71 -6.11 -0.37
N ARG A 394 14.58 -5.81 -1.66
CA ARG A 394 14.92 -4.55 -2.31
C ARG A 394 13.68 -3.66 -2.28
N LEU A 395 13.64 -2.69 -1.36
CA LEU A 395 12.51 -1.76 -1.24
C LEU A 395 12.76 -0.53 -2.13
N VAL A 396 11.91 -0.34 -3.13
CA VAL A 396 11.92 0.85 -3.99
C VAL A 396 10.83 1.80 -3.54
N ILE A 397 11.20 3.05 -3.29
CA ILE A 397 10.31 4.15 -2.89
C ILE A 397 10.38 5.21 -4.00
N ASP A 398 9.29 5.31 -4.76
CA ASP A 398 9.15 6.28 -5.84
C ASP A 398 8.34 7.50 -5.40
N GLU A 399 8.77 8.70 -5.82
CA GLU A 399 8.05 9.96 -5.62
C GLU A 399 7.74 10.28 -4.13
N ILE A 400 8.73 10.17 -3.23
CA ILE A 400 8.56 10.46 -1.78
C ILE A 400 8.01 11.86 -1.49
N GLN A 401 8.28 12.81 -2.38
CA GLN A 401 7.79 14.17 -2.25
C GLN A 401 6.28 14.32 -2.47
N ALA A 402 5.61 13.30 -3.02
CA ALA A 402 4.15 13.29 -3.16
C ALA A 402 3.41 13.05 -1.83
N TYR A 403 4.13 12.74 -0.75
CA TYR A 403 3.57 12.51 0.58
C TYR A 403 3.64 13.78 1.43
N ASP A 404 2.64 13.97 2.30
CA ASP A 404 2.66 15.04 3.29
C ASP A 404 3.80 14.84 4.32
N PRO A 405 4.18 15.88 5.08
CA PRO A 405 5.27 15.82 6.07
C PRO A 405 5.18 14.63 7.03
N LYS A 406 4.00 14.35 7.57
CA LYS A 406 3.80 13.27 8.54
C LYS A 406 3.98 11.90 7.90
N ALA A 407 3.37 11.68 6.73
CA ALA A 407 3.56 10.47 5.94
C ALA A 407 5.04 10.29 5.55
N CYS A 408 5.72 11.37 5.17
CA CYS A 408 7.14 11.35 4.84
C CYS A 408 8.01 10.93 6.04
N ALA A 409 7.74 11.43 7.24
CA ALA A 409 8.42 11.01 8.46
C ALA A 409 8.24 9.51 8.75
N ILE A 410 7.03 8.99 8.55
CA ILE A 410 6.74 7.55 8.68
C ILE A 410 7.53 6.73 7.65
N ILE A 411 7.64 7.22 6.40
CA ILE A 411 8.41 6.56 5.33
C ILE A 411 9.90 6.52 5.70
N VAL A 412 10.48 7.65 6.12
CA VAL A 412 11.89 7.73 6.56
C VAL A 412 12.14 6.75 7.70
N LYS A 413 11.22 6.65 8.66
CA LYS A 413 11.32 5.69 9.75
C LYS A 413 11.26 4.23 9.27
N LEU A 414 10.44 3.93 8.27
CA LEU A 414 10.45 2.59 7.66
C LEU A 414 11.79 2.29 7.00
N ILE A 415 12.38 3.24 6.26
CA ILE A 415 13.69 3.09 5.61
C ILE A 415 14.77 2.74 6.65
N GLU A 416 14.78 3.42 7.80
CA GLU A 416 15.67 3.10 8.92
C GLU A 416 15.46 1.66 9.42
N TRP A 417 14.21 1.19 9.52
CA TRP A 417 13.91 -0.19 9.88
C TRP A 417 14.38 -1.19 8.82
N VAL A 418 14.21 -0.90 7.53
CA VAL A 418 14.68 -1.76 6.44
C VAL A 418 16.18 -2.02 6.58
N GLN A 419 16.98 -0.96 6.77
CA GLN A 419 18.42 -1.11 6.96
C GLN A 419 18.75 -1.87 8.26
N LYS A 420 18.06 -1.58 9.37
CA LYS A 420 18.23 -2.33 10.63
C LYS A 420 17.96 -3.83 10.46
N MET A 421 16.98 -4.17 9.63
CA MET A 421 16.65 -5.57 9.34
C MET A 421 17.62 -6.23 8.35
N GLY A 422 18.49 -5.46 7.67
CA GLY A 422 19.45 -5.95 6.69
C GLY A 422 18.97 -5.90 5.24
N GLY A 423 17.79 -5.32 4.99
CA GLY A 423 17.30 -5.05 3.64
C GLY A 423 17.95 -3.80 3.03
N ASN A 424 17.71 -3.58 1.75
CA ASN A 424 18.20 -2.40 1.04
C ASN A 424 17.06 -1.54 0.52
N PHE A 425 17.33 -0.23 0.43
CA PHE A 425 16.38 0.72 -0.16
C PHE A 425 16.94 1.44 -1.39
N LEU A 426 16.07 1.70 -2.36
CA LEU A 426 16.27 2.65 -3.43
C LEU A 426 15.19 3.72 -3.31
N LEU A 427 15.60 4.91 -2.88
CA LEU A 427 14.75 6.09 -2.89
C LEU A 427 14.97 6.81 -4.21
N MET A 428 13.92 6.99 -5.02
CA MET A 428 14.04 7.71 -6.27
C MET A 428 13.00 8.81 -6.39
N THR A 429 13.45 9.95 -6.88
CA THR A 429 12.66 11.18 -6.90
C THR A 429 13.14 12.13 -8.00
N ALA A 430 12.29 13.07 -8.42
CA ALA A 430 12.70 14.21 -9.21
C ALA A 430 13.52 15.21 -8.37
N THR A 431 13.19 15.36 -7.09
CA THR A 431 13.79 16.33 -6.16
C THR A 431 13.74 15.79 -4.74
N LEU A 432 14.86 15.80 -4.04
CA LEU A 432 14.93 15.33 -2.67
C LEU A 432 14.89 16.52 -1.70
N PRO A 433 13.85 16.66 -0.87
CA PRO A 433 13.84 17.70 0.15
C PRO A 433 14.96 17.47 1.17
N GLU A 434 15.68 18.54 1.52
CA GLU A 434 16.86 18.44 2.39
C GLU A 434 16.52 17.91 3.80
N PHE A 435 15.35 18.27 4.35
CA PHE A 435 14.87 17.75 5.64
C PHE A 435 14.62 16.24 5.63
N VAL A 436 14.30 15.66 4.46
CA VAL A 436 14.16 14.21 4.30
C VAL A 436 15.55 13.58 4.27
N GLU A 437 16.47 14.14 3.49
CA GLU A 437 17.85 13.66 3.37
C GLU A 437 18.59 13.66 4.72
N GLU A 438 18.36 14.68 5.56
CA GLU A 438 18.95 14.78 6.90
C GLU A 438 18.58 13.60 7.81
N GLU A 439 17.33 13.13 7.73
CA GLU A 439 16.80 12.05 8.57
C GLU A 439 16.95 10.65 7.93
N LEU A 440 17.36 10.56 6.66
CA LEU A 440 17.72 9.27 6.07
C LEU A 440 18.93 8.65 6.79
N PRO A 441 19.01 7.31 6.84
CA PRO A 441 20.22 6.66 7.32
C PRO A 441 21.45 7.10 6.54
N LYS A 442 22.62 7.22 7.17
CA LYS A 442 23.81 7.85 6.55
C LYS A 442 24.56 6.99 5.53
N GLU A 443 24.23 5.71 5.41
CA GLU A 443 24.94 4.77 4.54
C GLU A 443 24.14 4.52 3.25
N PHE A 444 24.29 5.42 2.28
CA PHE A 444 23.74 5.31 0.92
C PHE A 444 24.62 5.99 -0.12
N GLU A 445 24.45 5.60 -1.38
CA GLU A 445 25.06 6.27 -2.55
C GLU A 445 24.06 7.25 -3.15
N LYS A 446 24.49 8.49 -3.38
CA LYS A 446 23.66 9.53 -4.02
C LYS A 446 24.02 9.67 -5.49
N ILE A 447 23.05 9.45 -6.37
CA ILE A 447 23.17 9.71 -7.81
C ILE A 447 22.27 10.89 -8.14
N ASN A 448 22.86 11.98 -8.64
CA ASN A 448 22.11 13.13 -9.09
C ASN A 448 22.35 13.40 -10.57
N ILE A 449 21.41 12.94 -11.40
CA ILE A 449 21.51 13.06 -12.86
C ILE A 449 21.43 14.53 -13.29
N TYR A 450 20.68 15.38 -12.58
CA TYR A 450 20.60 16.81 -12.90
C TYR A 450 21.97 17.48 -12.83
N GLU A 451 22.73 17.20 -11.77
CA GLU A 451 24.08 17.75 -11.58
C GLU A 451 25.08 17.17 -12.59
N GLU A 452 25.07 15.84 -12.78
CA GLU A 452 25.97 15.17 -13.73
C GLU A 452 25.80 15.68 -15.18
N LYS A 453 24.58 16.08 -15.55
CA LYS A 453 24.21 16.53 -16.90
C LYS A 453 23.73 17.98 -16.93
N LYS A 454 24.19 18.81 -15.99
CA LYS A 454 23.80 20.22 -15.85
C LYS A 454 23.83 20.99 -17.18
N GLN A 455 24.96 20.90 -17.90
CA GLN A 455 25.16 21.60 -19.17
C GLN A 455 24.17 21.21 -20.27
N ASP A 456 23.65 19.98 -20.26
CA ASP A 456 22.64 19.53 -21.21
C ASP A 456 21.26 20.05 -20.79
N PHE A 457 20.91 19.95 -19.51
CA PHE A 457 19.60 20.35 -18.99
C PHE A 457 19.38 21.86 -18.96
N GLU A 458 20.43 22.67 -18.80
CA GLU A 458 20.35 24.14 -18.90
C GLU A 458 19.93 24.59 -20.31
N LYS A 459 20.28 23.84 -21.35
CA LYS A 459 19.99 24.18 -22.75
C LYS A 459 18.57 23.81 -23.20
N ILE A 460 17.82 23.03 -22.41
CA ILE A 460 16.53 22.50 -22.83
C ILE A 460 15.42 23.33 -22.20
N ILE A 461 14.73 24.13 -23.01
CA ILE A 461 13.65 25.02 -22.57
C ILE A 461 12.32 24.51 -23.13
N LYS A 462 11.45 24.06 -22.22
CA LYS A 462 10.12 23.50 -22.58
C LYS A 462 8.96 24.43 -22.25
N HIS A 463 9.13 25.32 -21.29
CA HIS A 463 8.01 26.05 -20.72
C HIS A 463 8.32 27.52 -20.56
N LYS A 464 7.33 28.33 -20.93
CA LYS A 464 7.23 29.74 -20.62
C LYS A 464 5.99 29.95 -19.76
N VAL A 465 6.20 30.48 -18.57
CA VAL A 465 5.20 30.57 -17.50
C VAL A 465 4.62 31.98 -17.43
N GLN A 466 3.31 32.08 -17.26
CA GLN A 466 2.59 33.31 -16.98
C GLN A 466 1.77 33.13 -15.70
N ILE A 467 1.84 34.09 -14.77
CA ILE A 467 0.93 34.19 -13.64
C ILE A 467 -0.20 35.14 -14.00
N GLU A 468 -1.42 34.75 -13.62
CA GLU A 468 -2.61 35.60 -13.71
C GLU A 468 -3.30 35.66 -12.35
N GLU A 469 -3.42 36.89 -11.83
CA GLU A 469 -4.24 37.13 -10.64
C GLU A 469 -5.73 37.15 -11.03
N ILE A 470 -6.53 36.36 -10.31
CA ILE A 470 -7.97 36.25 -10.47
C ILE A 470 -8.64 36.98 -9.31
N GLU A 471 -9.40 38.02 -9.63
CA GLU A 471 -10.24 38.72 -8.66
C GLU A 471 -11.38 37.79 -8.21
N ASN A 472 -11.57 37.67 -6.90
CA ASN A 472 -12.65 36.89 -6.30
C ASN A 472 -13.12 37.50 -4.98
N GLU A 473 -14.41 37.34 -4.68
CA GLU A 473 -14.99 37.75 -3.40
C GLU A 473 -14.96 36.60 -2.39
N ASP A 474 -14.19 36.76 -1.31
CA ASP A 474 -14.04 35.79 -0.22
C ASP A 474 -13.89 34.33 -0.70
N SER A 475 -14.92 33.50 -0.50
CA SER A 475 -14.93 32.06 -0.72
C SER A 475 -15.47 31.65 -2.10
N ASN A 476 -15.81 32.61 -2.96
CA ASN A 476 -16.33 32.35 -4.29
C ASN A 476 -15.20 32.21 -5.32
N PHE A 477 -14.65 31.00 -5.43
CA PHE A 477 -13.65 30.68 -6.46
C PHE A 477 -14.32 30.42 -7.81
N ASP A 478 -14.02 31.26 -8.80
CA ASP A 478 -14.46 31.11 -10.18
C ASP A 478 -13.51 31.82 -11.15
N LEU A 479 -13.44 31.31 -12.38
CA LEU A 479 -12.67 31.95 -13.44
C LEU A 479 -13.47 33.09 -14.09
N ARG A 480 -12.80 34.11 -14.63
CA ARG A 480 -13.48 35.18 -15.38
C ARG A 480 -13.82 34.67 -16.78
N GLU A 481 -14.79 35.31 -17.45
CA GLU A 481 -15.14 34.94 -18.83
C GLU A 481 -13.94 34.96 -19.78
N LYS A 482 -13.06 35.96 -19.65
CA LYS A 482 -11.83 36.04 -20.46
C LYS A 482 -10.87 34.86 -20.26
N ASP A 483 -10.86 34.25 -19.08
CA ASP A 483 -9.98 33.11 -18.78
C ASP A 483 -10.54 31.83 -19.44
N ILE A 484 -11.87 31.67 -19.45
CA ILE A 484 -12.57 30.62 -20.22
C ILE A 484 -12.35 30.81 -21.73
N ASP A 485 -12.43 32.04 -22.21
CA ASP A 485 -12.16 32.36 -23.62
C ASP A 485 -10.72 32.04 -24.03
N GLU A 486 -9.75 32.28 -23.14
CA GLU A 486 -8.34 31.98 -23.41
C GLU A 486 -8.09 30.46 -23.53
N ILE A 487 -8.72 29.63 -22.70
CA ILE A 487 -8.66 28.16 -22.81
C ILE A 487 -9.14 27.72 -24.20
N LEU A 488 -10.31 28.21 -24.63
CA LEU A 488 -10.89 27.86 -25.93
C LEU A 488 -10.05 28.42 -27.09
N ARG A 489 -9.51 29.64 -26.95
CA ARG A 489 -8.61 30.24 -27.94
C ARG A 489 -7.39 29.37 -28.18
N GLN A 490 -6.75 28.85 -27.13
CA GLN A 490 -5.62 27.93 -27.27
C GLN A 490 -6.05 26.63 -27.96
N ALA A 491 -7.17 26.03 -27.53
CA ALA A 491 -7.66 24.78 -28.13
C ALA A 491 -7.93 24.93 -29.64
N ARG A 492 -8.55 26.04 -30.06
CA ARG A 492 -8.85 26.38 -31.47
C ARG A 492 -7.61 26.54 -32.35
N LYS A 493 -6.43 26.75 -31.77
CA LYS A 493 -5.15 26.69 -32.50
C LYS A 493 -4.69 25.26 -32.82
N GLY A 494 -5.53 24.25 -32.57
CA GLY A 494 -5.21 22.84 -32.72
C GLY A 494 -4.31 22.29 -31.60
N LYS A 495 -4.34 22.95 -30.44
CA LYS A 495 -3.57 22.56 -29.25
C LYS A 495 -4.39 21.63 -28.37
N ARG A 496 -3.70 20.64 -27.78
CA ARG A 496 -4.21 19.88 -26.64
C ARG A 496 -4.07 20.74 -25.38
N VAL A 497 -5.19 21.16 -24.79
CA VAL A 497 -5.21 22.03 -23.61
C VAL A 497 -5.50 21.22 -22.36
N LEU A 498 -4.64 21.33 -21.35
CA LEU A 498 -4.80 20.71 -20.04
C LEU A 498 -5.18 21.78 -19.01
N VAL A 499 -6.28 21.59 -18.29
CA VAL A 499 -6.76 22.50 -17.25
C VAL A 499 -6.79 21.76 -15.91
N ILE A 500 -5.92 22.13 -14.97
CA ILE A 500 -5.79 21.47 -13.67
C ILE A 500 -6.27 22.39 -12.55
N LEU A 501 -7.30 21.95 -11.84
CA LEU A 501 -7.93 22.69 -10.75
C LEU A 501 -7.74 21.92 -9.45
N ASN A 502 -7.50 22.62 -8.34
CA ASN A 502 -7.17 22.02 -7.06
C ASN A 502 -8.38 21.38 -6.38
N THR A 503 -9.61 21.78 -6.75
CA THR A 503 -10.84 21.23 -6.20
C THR A 503 -11.79 20.69 -7.26
N ILE A 504 -12.46 19.59 -6.93
CA ILE A 504 -13.47 18.94 -7.79
C ILE A 504 -14.61 19.91 -8.10
N LYS A 505 -15.04 20.71 -7.10
CA LYS A 505 -16.10 21.72 -7.27
C LYS A 505 -15.77 22.72 -8.38
N LEU A 506 -14.56 23.28 -8.39
CA LEU A 506 -14.15 24.21 -9.43
C LEU A 506 -13.96 23.51 -10.78
N ALA A 507 -13.44 22.27 -10.80
CA ALA A 507 -13.30 21.47 -12.01
C ALA A 507 -14.64 21.25 -12.73
N LYS A 508 -15.68 20.81 -12.01
CA LYS A 508 -17.02 20.65 -12.59
C LYS A 508 -17.59 21.99 -13.11
N LYS A 509 -17.42 23.07 -12.33
CA LYS A 509 -17.91 24.40 -12.71
C LYS A 509 -17.27 24.92 -14.00
N VAL A 510 -15.95 24.77 -14.14
CA VAL A 510 -15.22 25.17 -15.35
C VAL A 510 -15.59 24.28 -16.54
N PHE A 511 -15.72 22.97 -16.32
CA PHE A 511 -16.17 22.02 -17.35
C PHE A 511 -17.55 22.40 -17.93
N GLU A 512 -18.54 22.66 -17.07
CA GLU A 512 -19.89 23.03 -17.52
C GLU A 512 -19.91 24.39 -18.24
N ARG A 513 -19.12 25.36 -17.79
CA ARG A 513 -19.00 26.65 -18.49
C ARG A 513 -18.39 26.51 -19.87
N LEU A 514 -17.34 25.72 -20.02
CA LEU A 514 -16.74 25.44 -21.33
C LEU A 514 -17.75 24.74 -22.25
N LYS A 515 -18.46 23.73 -21.75
CA LYS A 515 -19.48 22.98 -22.50
C LYS A 515 -20.64 23.86 -22.95
N SER A 516 -21.13 24.74 -22.07
CA SER A 516 -22.17 25.71 -22.43
C SER A 516 -21.70 26.63 -23.54
N LYS A 517 -20.49 27.18 -23.42
CA LYS A 517 -19.94 28.14 -24.38
C LYS A 517 -19.70 27.51 -25.76
N LEU A 518 -19.22 26.27 -25.82
CA LEU A 518 -19.08 25.53 -27.08
C LEU A 518 -20.43 25.29 -27.77
N ARG A 519 -21.45 24.89 -26.99
CA ARG A 519 -22.81 24.67 -27.52
C ARG A 519 -23.39 25.97 -28.09
N ASP A 520 -23.22 27.09 -27.38
CA ASP A 520 -23.76 28.39 -27.79
C ASP A 520 -23.02 28.94 -29.04
N GLN A 521 -21.77 28.55 -29.26
CA GLN A 521 -20.94 28.96 -30.41
C GLN A 521 -20.93 27.95 -31.58
N GLY A 522 -21.53 26.76 -31.41
CA GLY A 522 -21.53 25.71 -32.44
C GLY A 522 -20.15 25.13 -32.74
N ASP A 523 -19.26 25.09 -31.74
CA ASP A 523 -17.87 24.67 -31.86
C ASP A 523 -17.72 23.16 -31.57
N ASP A 524 -16.91 22.46 -32.36
CA ASP A 524 -16.70 21.00 -32.31
C ASP A 524 -15.55 20.57 -31.37
N CYS A 525 -14.97 21.52 -30.63
CA CYS A 525 -13.95 21.25 -29.63
C CYS A 525 -14.39 20.18 -28.61
N LYS A 526 -13.54 19.18 -28.38
CA LYS A 526 -13.84 18.09 -27.45
C LYS A 526 -13.42 18.46 -26.03
N ILE A 527 -14.33 18.33 -25.06
CA ILE A 527 -14.03 18.58 -23.65
C ILE A 527 -14.18 17.29 -22.86
N PHE A 528 -13.18 17.01 -22.02
CA PHE A 528 -13.16 15.86 -21.11
C PHE A 528 -13.06 16.35 -19.65
N LEU A 529 -13.60 15.56 -18.72
CA LEU A 529 -13.50 15.79 -17.28
C LEU A 529 -12.94 14.54 -16.59
N LEU A 530 -11.97 14.71 -15.68
CA LEU A 530 -11.48 13.62 -14.84
C LEU A 530 -11.19 14.08 -13.40
N HIS A 531 -11.67 13.31 -12.42
CA HIS A 531 -11.37 13.50 -11.00
C HIS A 531 -11.61 12.21 -10.20
N SER A 532 -11.44 12.24 -8.87
CA SER A 532 -11.55 11.04 -8.02
C SER A 532 -12.98 10.60 -7.69
N GLU A 533 -13.97 11.49 -7.77
CA GLU A 533 -15.38 11.22 -7.39
C GLU A 533 -16.23 10.57 -8.50
N PHE A 534 -15.63 9.69 -9.30
CA PHE A 534 -16.34 8.80 -10.22
C PHE A 534 -16.42 7.39 -9.64
N THR A 535 -17.41 6.59 -10.07
CA THR A 535 -17.36 5.14 -9.85
C THR A 535 -16.12 4.56 -10.52
N PHE A 536 -15.65 3.41 -10.04
CA PHE A 536 -14.47 2.77 -10.62
C PHE A 536 -14.65 2.51 -12.13
N GLY A 537 -15.81 1.99 -12.54
CA GLY A 537 -16.12 1.68 -13.94
C GLY A 537 -16.13 2.93 -14.84
N ASP A 538 -16.78 4.02 -14.41
CA ASP A 538 -16.83 5.26 -15.20
C ASP A 538 -15.47 5.95 -15.26
N ARG A 539 -14.75 5.99 -14.13
CA ARG A 539 -13.39 6.54 -14.08
C ARG A 539 -12.49 5.85 -15.07
N ARG A 540 -12.51 4.51 -15.10
CA ARG A 540 -11.70 3.73 -16.04
C ARG A 540 -12.07 4.02 -17.49
N ARG A 541 -13.36 4.08 -17.82
CA ARG A 541 -13.83 4.45 -19.17
C ARG A 541 -13.27 5.81 -19.60
N LYS A 542 -13.36 6.81 -18.72
CA LYS A 542 -12.83 8.16 -18.95
C LYS A 542 -11.32 8.16 -19.09
N GLU A 543 -10.58 7.42 -18.26
CA GLU A 543 -9.12 7.29 -18.38
C GLU A 543 -8.71 6.68 -19.74
N VAL A 544 -9.39 5.63 -20.20
CA VAL A 544 -9.16 5.02 -21.53
C VAL A 544 -9.46 6.01 -22.67
N GLU A 545 -10.59 6.72 -22.59
CA GLU A 545 -10.96 7.74 -23.56
C GLU A 545 -9.95 8.89 -23.61
N ILE A 546 -9.52 9.39 -22.45
CA ILE A 546 -8.52 10.45 -22.35
C ILE A 546 -7.19 9.99 -22.94
N LEU A 547 -6.73 8.76 -22.66
CA LEU A 547 -5.48 8.23 -23.25
C LEU A 547 -5.57 8.13 -24.78
N LYS A 548 -6.75 7.83 -25.33
CA LYS A 548 -6.96 7.84 -26.78
C LYS A 548 -6.80 9.24 -27.38
N HIS A 549 -7.23 10.30 -26.68
CA HIS A 549 -7.22 11.67 -27.20
C HIS A 549 -5.98 12.50 -26.82
N PHE A 550 -5.38 12.22 -25.67
CA PHE A 550 -4.25 12.96 -25.08
C PHE A 550 -3.00 12.10 -24.87
N GLY A 551 -3.00 10.83 -25.31
CA GLY A 551 -1.87 9.91 -25.14
C GLY A 551 -0.56 10.46 -25.67
N ASN A 552 0.52 10.09 -24.99
CA ASN A 552 1.90 10.44 -25.33
C ASN A 552 2.53 9.39 -26.27
N PRO A 553 3.10 9.77 -27.43
CA PRO A 553 3.26 11.13 -27.94
C PRO A 553 2.02 11.66 -28.67
N LYS A 554 1.86 13.00 -28.72
CA LYS A 554 0.93 13.64 -29.65
C LYS A 554 1.31 13.33 -31.10
N PRO A 555 0.39 12.83 -31.96
CA PRO A 555 0.67 12.66 -33.39
C PRO A 555 0.98 14.00 -34.08
N LYS A 556 1.96 13.99 -34.98
CA LYS A 556 2.47 15.21 -35.66
C LYS A 556 1.37 16.01 -36.38
N ASP A 557 0.46 15.33 -37.06
CA ASP A 557 -0.56 15.96 -37.90
C ASP A 557 -1.87 16.26 -37.16
N GLU A 558 -1.90 16.05 -35.84
CA GLU A 558 -3.08 16.32 -35.04
C GLU A 558 -3.29 17.83 -34.84
N LYS A 559 -4.46 18.32 -35.29
CA LYS A 559 -4.91 19.71 -35.14
C LYS A 559 -6.30 19.83 -34.50
N GLU A 560 -6.82 18.75 -33.92
CA GLU A 560 -8.13 18.73 -33.28
C GLU A 560 -8.13 19.57 -32.00
N ALA A 561 -9.07 20.51 -31.89
CA ALA A 561 -9.27 21.30 -30.69
C ALA A 561 -9.83 20.41 -29.56
N LYS A 562 -9.08 20.30 -28.45
CA LYS A 562 -9.51 19.51 -27.31
C LYS A 562 -8.99 20.04 -25.98
N VAL A 563 -9.83 19.93 -24.95
CA VAL A 563 -9.59 20.41 -23.59
C VAL A 563 -9.82 19.25 -22.61
N LEU A 564 -8.86 19.01 -21.72
CA LEU A 564 -9.03 18.12 -20.58
C LEU A 564 -9.08 18.96 -19.30
N VAL A 565 -10.25 19.00 -18.65
CA VAL A 565 -10.41 19.56 -17.31
C VAL A 565 -10.20 18.45 -16.29
N THR A 566 -9.37 18.69 -15.29
CA THR A 566 -9.01 17.66 -14.32
C THR A 566 -8.59 18.25 -12.98
N THR A 567 -8.48 17.38 -11.98
CA THR A 567 -7.79 17.69 -10.72
C THR A 567 -6.38 17.07 -10.71
N GLN A 568 -5.75 16.98 -9.53
CA GLN A 568 -4.41 16.40 -9.33
C GLN A 568 -4.27 14.95 -9.82
N VAL A 569 -5.38 14.28 -10.14
CA VAL A 569 -5.36 12.90 -10.61
C VAL A 569 -4.40 12.70 -11.79
N VAL A 570 -4.30 13.63 -12.75
CA VAL A 570 -3.39 13.50 -13.91
C VAL A 570 -1.90 13.67 -13.59
N GLU A 571 -1.55 14.17 -12.40
CA GLU A 571 -0.15 14.41 -12.02
C GLU A 571 0.67 13.13 -12.03
N ALA A 572 0.07 11.97 -11.72
CA ALA A 572 0.71 10.66 -11.90
C ALA A 572 -0.15 9.55 -12.51
N SER A 573 -1.42 9.79 -12.85
CA SER A 573 -2.30 8.72 -13.35
C SER A 573 -2.23 8.45 -14.85
N LEU A 574 -1.89 9.42 -15.70
CA LEU A 574 -1.99 9.21 -17.16
C LEU A 574 -0.72 9.65 -17.89
N ASP A 575 -0.24 8.80 -18.82
CA ASP A 575 0.86 9.17 -19.75
C ASP A 575 0.31 10.04 -20.90
N ILE A 576 -0.07 11.26 -20.55
CA ILE A 576 -0.61 12.26 -21.49
C ILE A 576 0.46 13.26 -21.95
N ASP A 577 0.22 13.81 -23.13
CA ASP A 577 1.02 14.85 -23.76
C ASP A 577 0.12 16.00 -24.24
N ALA A 578 0.23 17.14 -23.58
CA ALA A 578 -0.48 18.38 -23.88
C ALA A 578 0.44 19.45 -24.49
N ASP A 579 -0.14 20.48 -25.09
CA ASP A 579 0.60 21.62 -25.65
C ASP A 579 0.58 22.84 -24.71
N CYS A 580 -0.52 23.02 -23.98
CA CYS A 580 -0.72 24.10 -23.02
C CYS A 580 -1.27 23.57 -21.70
N LEU A 581 -0.84 24.20 -20.60
CA LEU A 581 -1.35 23.97 -19.26
C LEU A 581 -1.96 25.25 -18.71
N PHE A 582 -3.19 25.17 -18.22
CA PHE A 582 -3.80 26.14 -17.33
C PHE A 582 -3.96 25.47 -15.98
N THR A 583 -3.52 26.13 -14.91
CA THR A 583 -3.53 25.51 -13.58
C THR A 583 -3.75 26.53 -12.49
N GLU A 584 -4.48 26.15 -11.43
CA GLU A 584 -4.37 26.88 -10.16
C GLU A 584 -2.95 26.75 -9.60
N ILE A 585 -2.53 27.74 -8.81
CA ILE A 585 -1.31 27.66 -8.00
C ILE A 585 -1.38 26.48 -7.03
N CYS A 586 -0.27 25.77 -6.89
CA CYS A 586 -0.08 24.59 -6.06
C CYS A 586 1.36 24.61 -5.51
N PRO A 587 1.75 23.70 -4.62
CA PRO A 587 3.16 23.51 -4.25
C PRO A 587 4.06 23.41 -5.49
N LEU A 588 5.26 23.98 -5.42
CA LEU A 588 6.12 24.16 -6.59
C LEU A 588 6.53 22.82 -7.25
N ASP A 589 6.80 21.81 -6.45
CA ASP A 589 7.04 20.43 -6.89
C ASP A 589 5.86 19.86 -7.70
N ALA A 590 4.63 20.02 -7.20
CA ALA A 590 3.41 19.64 -7.92
C ALA A 590 3.26 20.45 -9.22
N LEU A 591 3.56 21.75 -9.22
CA LEU A 591 3.52 22.59 -10.42
C LEU A 591 4.49 22.06 -11.50
N ILE A 592 5.72 21.71 -11.13
CA ILE A 592 6.69 21.12 -12.06
C ILE A 592 6.21 19.75 -12.58
N GLN A 593 5.55 18.93 -11.75
CA GLN A 593 4.94 17.68 -12.20
C GLN A 593 3.81 17.90 -13.22
N ARG A 594 2.95 18.91 -13.00
CA ARG A 594 1.91 19.33 -13.95
C ARG A 594 2.55 19.79 -15.27
N MET A 595 3.61 20.59 -15.21
CA MET A 595 4.37 21.03 -16.40
C MET A 595 5.01 19.85 -17.15
N GLY A 596 5.37 18.77 -16.45
CA GLY A 596 5.88 17.52 -17.05
C GLY A 596 4.87 16.76 -17.94
N ARG A 597 3.62 17.22 -18.02
CA ARG A 597 2.57 16.73 -18.95
C ARG A 597 2.46 17.58 -20.21
N VAL A 598 3.18 18.72 -20.27
CA VAL A 598 3.23 19.62 -21.42
C VAL A 598 4.50 19.35 -22.22
N ILE A 599 4.37 19.09 -23.51
CA ILE A 599 5.49 18.83 -24.44
C ILE A 599 6.31 17.61 -23.94
N ARG A 600 5.57 16.56 -23.56
CA ARG A 600 6.12 15.32 -22.97
C ARG A 600 6.75 14.42 -24.02
N ARG A 601 6.31 14.51 -25.28
CA ARG A 601 6.86 13.79 -26.45
C ARG A 601 8.37 13.94 -26.69
N TYR A 602 9.01 14.95 -26.13
CA TYR A 602 10.46 15.14 -26.27
C TYR A 602 11.23 14.43 -25.16
N ILE A 603 12.07 13.49 -25.56
CA ILE A 603 13.06 12.82 -24.71
C ILE A 603 14.43 13.47 -24.95
N TYR A 604 15.26 13.53 -23.93
CA TYR A 604 16.60 14.12 -24.02
C TYR A 604 17.60 13.29 -23.24
N GLY A 605 18.83 13.25 -23.72
CA GLY A 605 19.93 12.51 -23.11
C GLY A 605 21.12 12.39 -24.05
N ASN A 606 22.32 12.26 -23.46
CA ASN A 606 23.58 12.07 -24.19
C ASN A 606 23.82 13.15 -25.26
N GLY A 607 23.58 14.43 -24.90
CA GLY A 607 23.74 15.56 -25.82
C GLY A 607 22.73 15.62 -26.97
N ARG A 608 21.59 14.91 -26.89
CA ARG A 608 20.54 14.89 -27.92
C ARG A 608 19.14 15.09 -27.35
N VAL A 609 18.24 15.59 -28.20
CA VAL A 609 16.79 15.64 -27.97
C VAL A 609 16.10 14.91 -29.11
N LEU A 610 15.20 13.98 -28.80
CA LEU A 610 14.38 13.23 -29.76
C LEU A 610 12.91 13.61 -29.60
N ASN A 611 12.25 13.99 -30.68
CA ASN A 611 10.80 14.12 -30.74
C ASN A 611 10.16 12.77 -31.10
N LYS A 612 9.47 12.13 -30.16
CA LYS A 612 8.79 10.85 -30.40
C LYS A 612 7.68 10.91 -31.47
N SER A 613 7.17 12.11 -31.75
CA SER A 613 6.03 12.30 -32.66
C SER A 613 6.42 12.14 -34.13
N ASP A 614 7.66 12.47 -34.48
CA ASP A 614 8.16 12.48 -35.85
C ASP A 614 9.56 11.84 -36.01
N GLY A 615 10.15 11.35 -34.92
CA GLY A 615 11.48 10.73 -34.91
C GLY A 615 12.64 11.71 -35.09
N LYS A 616 12.38 13.03 -35.09
CA LYS A 616 13.42 14.02 -35.35
C LYS A 616 14.35 14.18 -34.15
N GLU A 617 15.66 14.10 -34.42
CA GLU A 617 16.72 14.32 -33.44
C GLU A 617 17.37 15.69 -33.60
N TYR A 618 17.72 16.30 -32.46
CA TYR A 618 18.42 17.57 -32.35
C TYR A 618 19.67 17.37 -31.49
N LYS A 619 20.83 17.85 -31.95
CA LYS A 619 22.06 17.86 -31.15
C LYS A 619 22.09 19.09 -30.24
N LEU A 620 22.42 18.90 -28.96
CA LEU A 620 22.48 19.96 -27.93
C LEU A 620 23.80 20.76 -28.01
N HIS A 621 24.00 21.46 -29.13
CA HIS A 621 25.12 22.40 -29.28
C HIS A 621 24.81 23.77 -28.68
N GLN A 622 23.53 24.16 -28.64
CA GLN A 622 23.03 25.43 -28.14
C GLN A 622 21.68 25.24 -27.45
N GLU A 623 21.15 26.31 -26.85
CA GLU A 623 19.79 26.31 -26.30
C GLU A 623 18.75 25.93 -27.35
N ILE A 624 17.78 25.11 -26.94
CA ILE A 624 16.65 24.69 -27.76
C ILE A 624 15.35 25.00 -27.04
N ARG A 625 14.48 25.75 -27.71
CA ARG A 625 13.09 25.99 -27.29
C ARG A 625 12.20 24.96 -27.96
N LEU A 626 11.54 24.13 -27.16
CA LEU A 626 10.67 23.04 -27.63
C LEU A 626 9.19 23.44 -27.72
N TYR A 627 8.88 24.69 -27.36
CA TYR A 627 7.56 25.29 -27.40
C TYR A 627 7.49 26.41 -28.46
N ASP A 628 6.28 26.85 -28.80
CA ASP A 628 6.07 28.02 -29.65
C ASP A 628 6.41 29.29 -28.86
N GLY A 629 7.58 29.89 -29.15
CA GLY A 629 8.13 31.05 -28.44
C GLY A 629 7.28 32.33 -28.51
N SER A 630 6.21 32.34 -29.31
CA SER A 630 5.33 33.51 -29.50
C SER A 630 4.42 33.80 -28.30
N GLU A 631 4.03 32.77 -27.55
CA GLU A 631 3.10 32.87 -26.41
C GLU A 631 3.53 31.95 -25.25
N PRO A 632 3.11 32.23 -24.00
CA PRO A 632 3.24 31.27 -22.90
C PRO A 632 2.48 29.97 -23.18
N ASN A 633 3.00 28.87 -22.65
CA ASN A 633 2.35 27.56 -22.70
C ASN A 633 1.98 27.01 -21.32
N VAL A 634 2.30 27.74 -20.25
CA VAL A 634 1.91 27.42 -18.87
C VAL A 634 1.31 28.67 -18.24
N PHE A 635 0.05 28.61 -17.87
CA PHE A 635 -0.72 29.68 -17.25
C PHE A 635 -1.08 29.26 -15.82
N VAL A 636 -0.65 30.05 -14.84
CA VAL A 636 -0.84 29.79 -13.40
C VAL A 636 -1.80 30.83 -12.84
N TRP A 637 -2.98 30.38 -12.42
CA TRP A 637 -3.98 31.21 -11.77
C TRP A 637 -3.73 31.31 -10.27
N VAL A 638 -3.72 32.55 -9.78
CA VAL A 638 -3.65 32.86 -8.35
C VAL A 638 -4.88 33.68 -7.99
N PHE A 639 -5.75 33.13 -7.14
CA PHE A 639 -6.90 33.89 -6.63
C PHE A 639 -6.43 34.94 -5.63
N LYS A 640 -6.96 36.15 -5.71
CA LYS A 640 -6.59 37.25 -4.81
C LYS A 640 -6.86 36.91 -3.35
N GLU A 641 -8.05 36.39 -3.07
CA GLU A 641 -8.44 35.94 -1.73
C GLU A 641 -8.24 34.43 -1.59
N GLY A 642 -7.30 34.02 -0.73
CA GLY A 642 -7.03 32.62 -0.40
C GLY A 642 -6.12 31.86 -1.37
N TYR A 643 -5.62 32.50 -2.43
CA TYR A 643 -4.67 31.99 -3.45
C TYR A 643 -5.16 30.85 -4.34
N GLN A 644 -5.94 29.91 -3.81
CA GLN A 644 -6.42 28.72 -4.50
C GLN A 644 -7.70 28.16 -3.87
N SER A 645 -8.51 27.45 -4.67
CA SER A 645 -9.86 27.02 -4.31
C SER A 645 -9.97 26.05 -3.13
N GLY A 646 -8.89 25.38 -2.77
CA GLY A 646 -8.78 24.47 -1.63
C GLY A 646 -8.56 25.17 -0.28
N ARG A 647 -8.18 26.46 -0.26
CA ARG A 647 -8.16 27.33 0.93
C ARG A 647 -7.49 26.73 2.19
N GLY A 648 -6.32 26.10 2.05
CA GLY A 648 -5.61 25.46 3.15
C GLY A 648 -5.97 23.99 3.40
N ALA A 649 -7.11 23.51 2.88
CA ALA A 649 -7.56 22.12 3.05
C ALA A 649 -6.95 21.14 2.04
N VAL A 650 -6.48 21.64 0.89
CA VAL A 650 -5.80 20.84 -0.14
C VAL A 650 -4.28 20.97 0.00
N TYR A 651 -3.78 22.20 0.12
CA TYR A 651 -2.37 22.53 0.31
C TYR A 651 -2.25 23.57 1.40
N SER A 652 -1.16 23.53 2.18
CA SER A 652 -0.95 24.51 3.24
C SER A 652 -0.71 25.92 2.67
N LYS A 653 -1.09 26.95 3.43
CA LYS A 653 -0.95 28.35 2.97
C LYS A 653 0.52 28.71 2.75
N ASP A 654 1.39 28.32 3.68
CA ASP A 654 2.84 28.55 3.64
C ASP A 654 3.46 27.99 2.33
N GLN A 655 3.07 26.77 1.93
CA GLN A 655 3.54 26.17 0.68
C GLN A 655 3.14 26.98 -0.56
N ILE A 656 1.93 27.54 -0.58
CA ILE A 656 1.42 28.32 -1.71
C ILE A 656 2.09 29.70 -1.75
N GLU A 657 2.29 30.34 -0.59
CA GLU A 657 2.98 31.63 -0.49
C GLU A 657 4.42 31.52 -1.01
N GLN A 658 5.16 30.50 -0.57
CA GLN A 658 6.52 30.25 -1.06
C GLN A 658 6.56 29.95 -2.56
N THR A 659 5.59 29.20 -3.09
CA THR A 659 5.50 28.95 -4.54
C THR A 659 5.24 30.24 -5.31
N LYS A 660 4.35 31.10 -4.81
CA LYS A 660 4.01 32.39 -5.44
C LYS A 660 5.26 33.27 -5.52
N GLU A 661 5.99 33.43 -4.42
CA GLU A 661 7.21 34.25 -4.34
C GLU A 661 8.26 33.80 -5.36
N ILE A 662 8.54 32.50 -5.42
CA ILE A 662 9.55 31.92 -6.32
C ILE A 662 9.16 32.07 -7.79
N ILE A 663 7.89 31.80 -8.15
CA ILE A 663 7.45 31.92 -9.54
C ILE A 663 7.40 33.40 -9.98
N GLU A 664 6.98 34.31 -9.12
CA GLU A 664 7.00 35.75 -9.42
C GLU A 664 8.41 36.29 -9.64
N GLU A 665 9.40 35.76 -8.91
CA GLU A 665 10.82 36.04 -9.15
C GLU A 665 11.28 35.49 -10.51
N GLU A 666 10.92 34.25 -10.85
CA GLU A 666 11.32 33.63 -12.11
C GLU A 666 10.69 34.32 -13.34
N ILE A 667 9.43 34.77 -13.21
CA ILE A 667 8.76 35.57 -14.23
C ILE A 667 9.46 36.92 -14.43
N ARG A 668 9.88 37.58 -13.35
CA ARG A 668 10.66 38.83 -13.43
C ARG A 668 12.01 38.64 -14.11
N ARG A 669 12.58 37.43 -14.05
CA ARG A 669 13.87 37.10 -14.65
C ARG A 669 13.77 36.87 -16.16
N THR A 670 13.05 35.83 -16.59
CA THR A 670 12.88 35.49 -18.02
C THR A 670 11.51 34.90 -18.37
N ALA A 671 10.78 34.37 -17.37
CA ALA A 671 9.62 33.51 -17.54
C ALA A 671 9.86 32.18 -18.30
N GLU A 672 11.03 31.96 -18.90
CA GLU A 672 11.44 30.72 -19.55
C GLU A 672 12.18 29.82 -18.58
N MET A 673 11.74 28.56 -18.42
CA MET A 673 12.38 27.62 -17.50
C MET A 673 13.04 26.47 -18.26
N SER A 674 14.36 26.35 -18.08
CA SER A 674 15.11 25.17 -18.50
C SER A 674 14.81 23.97 -17.60
N GLU A 675 15.14 22.76 -18.06
CA GLU A 675 14.99 21.55 -17.25
C GLU A 675 15.83 21.59 -15.97
N PHE A 676 17.04 22.17 -16.02
CA PHE A 676 17.87 22.34 -14.83
C PHE A 676 17.30 23.41 -13.89
N ARG A 677 16.81 24.53 -14.44
CA ARG A 677 16.26 25.62 -13.62
C ARG A 677 15.05 25.18 -12.80
N LYS A 678 14.19 24.32 -13.34
CA LYS A 678 13.06 23.73 -12.60
C LYS A 678 13.51 22.92 -11.39
N TYR A 679 14.60 22.16 -11.53
CA TYR A 679 15.20 21.41 -10.43
C TYR A 679 15.77 22.35 -9.36
N GLU A 680 16.47 23.41 -9.74
CA GLU A 680 16.99 24.42 -8.80
C GLU A 680 15.86 25.07 -7.99
N ILE A 681 14.82 25.60 -8.65
CA ILE A 681 13.76 26.33 -7.94
C ILE A 681 12.97 25.43 -6.99
N VAL A 682 12.84 24.14 -7.28
CA VAL A 682 12.21 23.18 -6.35
C VAL A 682 13.10 22.91 -5.13
N ASN A 683 14.43 22.86 -5.31
CA ASN A 683 15.34 22.80 -4.16
C ASN A 683 15.26 24.09 -3.31
N ASP A 684 15.24 25.26 -3.96
CA ASP A 684 15.07 26.56 -3.29
C ASP A 684 13.75 26.58 -2.50
N TYR A 685 12.67 26.04 -3.07
CA TYR A 685 11.37 25.90 -2.42
C TYR A 685 11.43 25.04 -1.16
N TYR A 686 12.01 23.84 -1.20
CA TYR A 686 12.14 23.04 0.02
C TYR A 686 13.06 23.70 1.05
N GLY A 687 14.10 24.41 0.61
CA GLY A 687 14.96 25.21 1.47
C GLY A 687 14.20 26.34 2.17
N SER A 688 13.26 27.00 1.47
CA SER A 688 12.46 28.07 2.03
C SER A 688 11.40 27.58 3.02
N LEU A 689 10.85 26.37 2.81
CA LEU A 689 9.95 25.70 3.77
C LEU A 689 10.60 25.42 5.13
N ARG A 690 11.95 25.33 5.17
CA ARG A 690 12.84 25.85 6.25
C ARG A 690 12.16 26.64 7.36
N ASN A 691 11.69 27.80 6.93
CA ASN A 691 11.28 28.86 7.84
C ASN A 691 9.79 28.78 8.19
N CYS A 692 9.05 27.87 7.56
CA CYS A 692 7.63 27.65 7.76
C CYS A 692 7.42 26.75 8.99
N LYS A 693 7.23 27.38 10.16
CA LYS A 693 7.09 26.68 11.44
C LYS A 693 6.08 25.54 11.43
N LYS A 694 4.99 25.59 10.65
CA LYS A 694 3.94 24.57 10.73
C LYS A 694 4.24 23.30 9.92
N TYR A 695 4.82 23.45 8.73
CA TYR A 695 5.03 22.33 7.79
C TYR A 695 6.10 21.36 8.30
N LEU A 696 7.25 21.87 8.75
CA LEU A 696 8.35 21.02 9.24
C LEU A 696 8.16 20.54 10.69
N ASP A 697 7.44 21.30 11.51
CA ASP A 697 7.13 20.92 12.89
C ASP A 697 6.32 19.61 12.93
N GLU A 698 5.42 19.39 11.98
CA GLU A 698 4.71 18.11 11.85
C GLU A 698 5.64 16.94 11.49
N PHE A 699 6.58 17.15 10.57
CA PHE A 699 7.59 16.13 10.19
C PHE A 699 8.46 15.76 11.39
N TYR A 700 9.13 16.73 12.02
CA TYR A 700 10.08 16.47 13.11
C TYR A 700 9.38 15.98 14.38
N LYS A 701 8.19 16.49 14.74
CA LYS A 701 7.39 15.92 15.83
C LYS A 701 7.04 14.46 15.59
N THR A 702 6.70 14.11 14.35
CA THR A 702 6.40 12.72 13.99
C THR A 702 7.64 11.84 14.13
N ILE A 703 8.81 12.30 13.65
CA ILE A 703 10.09 11.62 13.86
C ILE A 703 10.39 11.44 15.35
N GLU A 704 10.24 12.49 16.17
CA GLU A 704 10.45 12.43 17.62
C GLU A 704 9.55 11.39 18.30
N ILE A 705 8.25 11.38 17.97
CA ILE A 705 7.28 10.40 18.49
C ILE A 705 7.68 8.97 18.10
N LEU A 706 8.10 8.76 16.85
CA LEU A 706 8.54 7.46 16.36
C LEU A 706 9.86 7.02 17.02
N ASN A 707 10.78 7.95 17.26
CA ASN A 707 12.04 7.72 17.96
C ASN A 707 11.83 7.41 19.45
N ALA A 708 10.84 8.04 20.08
CA ALA A 708 10.38 7.72 21.44
C ALA A 708 9.78 6.31 21.53
N GLY A 709 9.51 5.66 20.39
CA GLY A 709 9.10 4.26 20.33
C GLY A 709 7.60 4.05 20.18
N PHE A 710 6.84 5.06 19.75
CA PHE A 710 5.40 4.93 19.50
C PHE A 710 5.04 3.72 18.62
N MET A 711 3.99 3.02 19.01
CA MET A 711 3.40 1.91 18.29
C MET A 711 1.89 2.11 18.21
N SER A 712 1.29 1.79 17.08
CA SER A 712 -0.17 1.77 16.94
C SER A 712 -0.73 0.45 17.46
N GLU A 713 -1.81 0.52 18.22
CA GLU A 713 -2.47 -0.67 18.78
C GLU A 713 -3.26 -1.44 17.72
N ARG A 714 -3.71 -0.73 16.66
CA ARG A 714 -4.58 -1.29 15.62
C ARG A 714 -4.05 -0.99 14.23
N LYS A 715 -4.13 -1.99 13.34
CA LYS A 715 -3.80 -1.78 11.91
C LYS A 715 -4.62 -0.65 11.28
N SER A 716 -5.92 -0.55 11.57
CA SER A 716 -6.78 0.51 11.04
C SER A 716 -6.39 1.92 11.52
N GLU A 717 -5.86 2.03 12.74
CA GLU A 717 -5.35 3.28 13.29
C GLU A 717 -4.05 3.69 12.59
N ALA A 718 -3.07 2.78 12.47
CA ALA A 718 -1.82 3.06 11.76
C ALA A 718 -2.04 3.60 10.34
N PHE A 719 -2.97 2.99 9.59
CA PHE A 719 -3.31 3.41 8.24
C PHE A 719 -4.00 4.79 8.22
N ARG A 720 -4.82 5.10 9.23
CA ARG A 720 -5.44 6.42 9.39
C ARG A 720 -4.40 7.49 9.72
N ILE A 721 -3.45 7.18 10.61
CA ILE A 721 -2.34 8.08 10.97
C ILE A 721 -1.49 8.39 9.75
N PHE A 722 -1.18 7.38 8.92
CA PHE A 722 -0.32 7.53 7.74
C PHE A 722 -0.92 8.44 6.66
N ARG A 723 -2.22 8.32 6.34
CA ARG A 723 -2.80 9.11 5.25
C ARG A 723 -3.46 10.40 5.70
N GLU A 724 -3.96 10.49 6.93
CA GLU A 724 -4.96 11.50 7.32
C GLU A 724 -6.18 11.60 6.37
N ILE A 725 -6.33 10.62 5.45
CA ILE A 725 -7.39 10.56 4.44
C ILE A 725 -8.56 9.82 5.06
N TYR A 726 -9.64 10.56 5.28
CA TYR A 726 -10.94 9.99 5.64
C TYR A 726 -11.75 9.79 4.36
N SER A 727 -11.25 9.01 3.39
CA SER A 727 -12.07 8.64 2.23
C SER A 727 -13.03 7.53 2.63
N ILE A 728 -14.33 7.74 2.45
CA ILE A 728 -15.35 6.74 2.76
C ILE A 728 -15.96 6.24 1.43
N PRO A 729 -16.06 4.92 1.22
CA PRO A 729 -16.78 4.38 0.08
C PRO A 729 -18.28 4.56 0.30
N VAL A 730 -18.93 5.22 -0.65
CA VAL A 730 -20.36 5.52 -0.60
C VAL A 730 -21.09 5.12 -1.87
N ILE A 731 -22.38 4.81 -1.72
CA ILE A 731 -23.32 4.65 -2.81
C ILE A 731 -24.17 5.91 -2.86
N PRO A 732 -24.15 6.68 -3.95
CA PRO A 732 -25.02 7.84 -4.13
C PRO A 732 -26.50 7.43 -4.07
N GLU A 733 -27.32 8.19 -3.34
CA GLU A 733 -28.75 7.93 -3.17
C GLU A 733 -29.51 7.85 -4.51
N SER A 734 -29.12 8.65 -5.50
CA SER A 734 -29.63 8.55 -6.87
C SER A 734 -29.48 7.15 -7.51
N LEU A 735 -28.50 6.35 -7.08
CA LEU A 735 -28.24 5.01 -7.58
C LEU A 735 -28.89 3.89 -6.75
N GLU A 736 -29.49 4.21 -5.61
CA GLU A 736 -30.02 3.27 -4.62
C GLU A 736 -30.92 2.19 -5.25
N LYS A 737 -31.95 2.62 -5.99
CA LYS A 737 -32.90 1.70 -6.64
C LYS A 737 -32.28 0.82 -7.73
N HIS A 738 -31.22 1.28 -8.37
CA HIS A 738 -30.48 0.50 -9.37
C HIS A 738 -29.58 -0.53 -8.69
N PHE A 739 -28.90 -0.11 -7.63
CA PHE A 739 -28.05 -0.96 -6.82
C PHE A 739 -28.82 -2.12 -6.19
N VAL A 740 -29.99 -1.86 -5.57
CA VAL A 740 -30.86 -2.90 -4.98
C VAL A 740 -31.27 -3.94 -6.04
N ARG A 741 -31.61 -3.50 -7.25
CA ARG A 741 -31.94 -4.39 -8.37
C ARG A 741 -30.77 -5.27 -8.80
N GLU A 742 -29.56 -4.69 -8.92
CA GLU A 742 -28.39 -5.44 -9.34
C GLU A 742 -27.90 -6.42 -8.26
N ILE A 743 -27.98 -6.08 -6.96
CA ILE A 743 -27.70 -7.06 -5.90
C ILE A 743 -28.67 -8.23 -5.98
N LYS A 744 -29.98 -7.96 -6.13
CA LYS A 744 -31.00 -9.00 -6.24
C LYS A 744 -30.74 -9.92 -7.44
N LYS A 745 -30.36 -9.35 -8.58
CA LYS A 745 -29.99 -10.11 -9.78
C LYS A 745 -28.72 -10.94 -9.56
N TYR A 746 -27.71 -10.36 -8.91
CA TYR A 746 -26.46 -11.05 -8.62
C TYR A 746 -26.63 -12.22 -7.65
N SER A 747 -27.51 -12.07 -6.64
CA SER A 747 -27.75 -13.10 -5.63
C SER A 747 -28.44 -14.36 -6.18
N GLN A 748 -29.01 -14.30 -7.38
CA GLN A 748 -29.62 -15.45 -8.07
C GLN A 748 -28.59 -16.44 -8.64
N LYS A 749 -27.29 -16.12 -8.65
CA LYS A 749 -26.24 -17.06 -9.08
C LYS A 749 -26.10 -18.23 -8.10
N ASP A 750 -25.75 -19.40 -8.62
CA ASP A 750 -25.52 -20.62 -7.82
C ASP A 750 -24.37 -20.44 -6.82
N SER A 751 -23.27 -19.84 -7.27
CA SER A 751 -22.12 -19.49 -6.43
C SER A 751 -21.88 -17.99 -6.42
N LEU A 752 -21.71 -17.43 -5.22
CA LEU A 752 -21.33 -16.03 -5.05
C LEU A 752 -19.82 -15.94 -4.75
N SER A 753 -19.13 -15.08 -5.49
CA SER A 753 -17.74 -14.66 -5.22
C SER A 753 -17.71 -13.16 -4.91
N TYR A 754 -16.90 -12.76 -3.93
CA TYR A 754 -16.73 -11.34 -3.59
C TYR A 754 -16.11 -10.56 -4.75
N SER A 755 -15.11 -11.12 -5.41
CA SER A 755 -14.39 -10.44 -6.49
C SER A 755 -15.28 -10.24 -7.72
N ASP A 756 -16.10 -11.24 -8.07
CA ASP A 756 -17.11 -11.10 -9.13
C ASP A 756 -18.22 -10.11 -8.72
N PHE A 757 -18.57 -10.02 -7.43
CA PHE A 757 -19.54 -9.04 -6.91
C PHE A 757 -18.96 -7.63 -6.96
N LYS A 758 -17.70 -7.47 -6.57
CA LYS A 758 -16.99 -6.20 -6.63
C LYS A 758 -16.90 -5.71 -8.07
N LEU A 759 -16.59 -6.60 -9.02
CA LEU A 759 -16.47 -6.26 -10.44
C LEU A 759 -17.81 -5.97 -11.10
N LYS A 760 -18.84 -6.79 -10.89
CA LYS A 760 -20.13 -6.66 -11.60
C LYS A 760 -21.09 -5.70 -10.93
N VAL A 761 -20.94 -5.47 -9.62
CA VAL A 761 -21.82 -4.61 -8.84
C VAL A 761 -21.03 -3.40 -8.32
N LEU A 762 -20.14 -3.57 -7.33
CA LEU A 762 -19.57 -2.43 -6.61
C LEU A 762 -18.85 -1.41 -7.51
N SER A 763 -18.14 -1.87 -8.54
CA SER A 763 -17.42 -1.01 -9.48
C SER A 763 -18.29 0.02 -10.22
N HIS A 764 -19.61 -0.23 -10.33
CA HIS A 764 -20.58 0.61 -11.02
C HIS A 764 -21.38 1.53 -10.09
N PHE A 765 -21.30 1.33 -8.77
CA PHE A 765 -22.18 2.00 -7.80
C PHE A 765 -21.43 2.69 -6.66
N VAL A 766 -20.20 2.27 -6.36
CA VAL A 766 -19.42 2.81 -5.24
C VAL A 766 -18.51 3.94 -5.71
N VAL A 767 -18.57 5.06 -5.00
CA VAL A 767 -17.70 6.24 -5.16
C VAL A 767 -16.94 6.47 -3.86
N ASN A 768 -15.67 6.84 -3.93
CA ASN A 768 -14.91 7.22 -2.73
C ASN A 768 -14.98 8.74 -2.53
N VAL A 769 -15.52 9.19 -1.40
CA VAL A 769 -15.69 10.62 -1.07
C VAL A 769 -14.83 11.02 0.13
N ASP A 770 -14.26 12.23 0.12
CA ASP A 770 -13.50 12.75 1.26
C ASP A 770 -14.47 13.19 2.37
N ALA A 771 -14.56 12.38 3.43
CA ALA A 771 -15.48 12.60 4.54
C ALA A 771 -15.23 13.91 5.29
N ARG A 772 -13.99 14.44 5.29
CA ARG A 772 -13.70 15.74 5.93
C ARG A 772 -14.48 16.86 5.26
N LYS A 773 -14.69 16.81 3.94
CA LYS A 773 -15.38 17.84 3.17
C LYS A 773 -16.87 17.89 3.48
N TYR A 774 -17.47 16.75 3.80
CA TYR A 774 -18.92 16.59 3.77
C TYR A 774 -19.56 16.31 5.14
N ILE A 775 -18.88 15.57 6.03
CA ILE A 775 -19.41 15.26 7.37
C ILE A 775 -19.31 16.46 8.30
N THR A 776 -18.15 17.15 8.33
CA THR A 776 -17.95 18.32 9.21
C THR A 776 -18.87 19.49 8.86
N LYS A 777 -19.32 19.59 7.60
CA LYS A 777 -20.25 20.63 7.12
C LYS A 777 -21.73 20.22 7.19
N LYS A 778 -22.06 19.03 7.72
CA LYS A 778 -23.42 18.44 7.65
C LYS A 778 -24.00 18.38 6.23
N ALA A 779 -23.13 18.29 5.22
CA ALA A 779 -23.53 18.37 3.82
C ALA A 779 -24.03 17.02 3.28
N ILE A 780 -23.75 15.91 3.97
CA ILE A 780 -24.21 14.56 3.58
C ILE A 780 -24.75 13.77 4.78
N SER A 781 -25.77 12.97 4.53
CA SER A 781 -26.25 11.91 5.43
C SER A 781 -25.66 10.57 5.01
N LEU A 782 -25.14 9.79 5.97
CA LEU A 782 -24.63 8.44 5.75
C LEU A 782 -25.56 7.41 6.40
N ARG A 783 -26.14 6.52 5.59
CA ARG A 783 -26.98 5.41 6.06
C ARG A 783 -26.26 4.07 5.83
N PRO A 784 -26.29 3.11 6.78
CA PRO A 784 -25.74 1.77 6.53
C PRO A 784 -26.42 1.09 5.34
N THR A 785 -25.67 0.32 4.55
CA THR A 785 -26.21 -0.41 3.40
C THR A 785 -27.02 -1.66 3.76
N LYS A 786 -27.14 -1.99 5.05
CA LYS A 786 -27.90 -3.16 5.55
C LYS A 786 -29.38 -3.11 5.13
N ASP A 787 -29.97 -1.93 5.12
CA ASP A 787 -31.37 -1.74 4.73
C ASP A 787 -31.57 -2.07 3.24
N LEU A 788 -30.60 -1.73 2.39
CA LEU A 788 -30.63 -2.04 0.95
C LEU A 788 -30.64 -3.55 0.69
N VAL A 789 -29.91 -4.32 1.50
CA VAL A 789 -29.90 -5.79 1.39
C VAL A 789 -31.24 -6.38 1.82
N TYR A 790 -31.87 -5.80 2.85
CA TYR A 790 -33.21 -6.20 3.26
C TYR A 790 -34.23 -5.92 2.14
N GLU A 791 -34.18 -4.74 1.52
CA GLU A 791 -35.05 -4.35 0.40
C GLU A 791 -34.87 -5.23 -0.84
N ALA A 792 -33.66 -5.72 -1.10
CA ALA A 792 -33.36 -6.61 -2.22
C ALA A 792 -34.07 -7.98 -2.12
N ASN A 793 -34.63 -8.34 -0.96
CA ASN A 793 -35.35 -9.59 -0.69
C ASN A 793 -34.54 -10.85 -1.08
N ILE A 794 -33.33 -10.96 -0.53
CA ILE A 794 -32.37 -12.04 -0.81
C ILE A 794 -32.58 -13.22 0.15
N GLU A 795 -32.38 -14.44 -0.34
CA GLU A 795 -32.38 -15.67 0.47
C GLU A 795 -31.43 -15.59 1.67
N ALA A 796 -31.87 -16.08 2.84
CA ALA A 796 -31.18 -15.92 4.11
C ALA A 796 -29.73 -16.45 4.10
N GLU A 797 -29.48 -17.56 3.40
CA GLU A 797 -28.15 -18.17 3.30
C GLU A 797 -27.14 -17.26 2.58
N LYS A 798 -27.58 -16.57 1.52
CA LYS A 798 -26.75 -15.67 0.71
C LYS A 798 -26.68 -14.25 1.27
N ARG A 799 -27.71 -13.82 2.00
CA ARG A 799 -27.82 -12.49 2.61
C ARG A 799 -26.63 -12.16 3.50
N SER A 800 -26.28 -13.05 4.43
CA SER A 800 -25.18 -12.82 5.38
C SER A 800 -23.82 -12.57 4.70
N ARG A 801 -23.60 -13.19 3.53
CA ARG A 801 -22.39 -12.97 2.72
C ARG A 801 -22.38 -11.58 2.09
N ILE A 802 -23.48 -11.18 1.46
CA ILE A 802 -23.60 -9.86 0.82
C ILE A 802 -23.54 -8.73 1.86
N GLU A 803 -24.20 -8.88 3.02
CA GLU A 803 -24.09 -7.91 4.12
C GLU A 803 -22.64 -7.72 4.55
N ARG A 804 -21.86 -8.81 4.68
CA ARG A 804 -20.43 -8.76 4.99
C ARG A 804 -19.61 -8.07 3.90
N TRP A 805 -19.96 -8.25 2.63
CA TRP A 805 -19.27 -7.60 1.51
C TRP A 805 -19.56 -6.11 1.39
N LEU A 806 -20.68 -5.65 1.93
CA LEU A 806 -21.07 -4.25 1.97
C LEU A 806 -20.67 -3.55 3.28
N GLU A 807 -20.02 -4.27 4.20
CA GLU A 807 -19.53 -3.73 5.45
C GLU A 807 -18.54 -2.58 5.20
N GLY A 808 -18.78 -1.43 5.84
CA GLY A 808 -17.99 -0.21 5.65
C GLY A 808 -18.36 0.61 4.41
N ILE A 809 -19.36 0.18 3.61
CA ILE A 809 -19.95 0.97 2.52
C ILE A 809 -21.25 1.59 3.01
N TYR A 810 -21.44 2.88 2.74
CA TYR A 810 -22.59 3.65 3.19
C TYR A 810 -23.40 4.19 2.03
N LEU A 811 -24.72 4.30 2.18
CA LEU A 811 -25.55 5.09 1.30
C LEU A 811 -25.39 6.57 1.67
N CYS A 812 -25.22 7.44 0.68
CA CYS A 812 -24.91 8.85 0.88
C CYS A 812 -25.88 9.75 0.09
N SER A 813 -26.38 10.81 0.75
CA SER A 813 -27.27 11.79 0.11
C SER A 813 -26.54 12.57 -1.00
N GLY A 814 -26.89 12.29 -2.26
CA GLY A 814 -26.30 12.93 -3.42
C GLY A 814 -26.69 12.30 -4.75
N GLU A 815 -26.39 13.02 -5.81
CA GLU A 815 -26.63 12.63 -7.20
C GLU A 815 -25.35 12.11 -7.83
N TYR A 816 -25.50 11.22 -8.80
CA TYR A 816 -24.39 10.68 -9.57
C TYR A 816 -24.71 10.80 -11.05
N ASP A 817 -23.80 11.44 -11.77
CA ASP A 817 -23.85 11.56 -13.22
C ASP A 817 -22.62 10.87 -13.83
N PRO A 818 -22.75 10.02 -14.88
CA PRO A 818 -21.59 9.36 -15.47
C PRO A 818 -20.58 10.31 -16.13
N GLU A 819 -20.98 11.52 -16.52
CA GLU A 819 -20.12 12.55 -17.11
C GLU A 819 -19.46 13.44 -16.07
N GLU A 820 -20.18 13.80 -14.99
CA GLU A 820 -19.71 14.71 -13.95
C GLU A 820 -19.33 14.04 -12.62
N GLY A 821 -19.69 12.79 -12.39
CA GLY A 821 -19.44 12.03 -11.17
C GLY A 821 -20.38 12.38 -10.02
N PHE A 822 -19.97 12.11 -8.78
CA PHE A 822 -20.79 12.34 -7.59
C PHE A 822 -20.93 13.82 -7.23
N THR A 823 -22.15 14.26 -6.97
CA THR A 823 -22.49 15.60 -6.49
C THR A 823 -23.29 15.47 -5.19
N PRO A 824 -22.77 15.93 -4.04
CA PRO A 824 -23.47 15.85 -2.77
C PRO A 824 -24.72 16.73 -2.79
N ARG A 825 -25.80 16.28 -2.15
CA ARG A 825 -27.00 17.09 -1.93
C ARG A 825 -26.95 17.65 -0.52
N GLU A 826 -26.80 18.97 -0.37
CA GLU A 826 -26.79 19.62 0.94
C GLU A 826 -28.11 19.34 1.68
N THR A 827 -28.05 18.50 2.71
CA THR A 827 -29.17 18.27 3.61
C THR A 827 -29.36 19.50 4.50
N ARG A 828 -30.34 20.35 4.18
CA ARG A 828 -30.99 21.14 5.22
C ARG A 828 -31.74 20.15 6.09
N GLU A 829 -31.26 19.96 7.32
CA GLU A 829 -31.85 19.12 8.39
C GLU A 829 -31.53 17.62 8.32
N ALA A 830 -30.74 17.15 9.27
CA ALA A 830 -30.86 15.80 9.84
C ALA A 830 -30.45 15.86 11.32
N HIS A 831 -31.42 15.59 12.19
CA HIS A 831 -31.24 15.39 13.62
C HIS A 831 -30.39 14.14 13.85
N ILE A 832 -29.34 14.28 14.68
CA ILE A 832 -28.63 13.14 15.25
C ILE A 832 -29.59 12.48 16.24
N VAL A 833 -29.97 11.23 15.99
CA VAL A 833 -30.39 10.33 17.07
C VAL A 833 -29.11 9.62 17.51
N ASP A 834 -28.81 9.73 18.80
CA ASP A 834 -27.59 9.30 19.51
C ASP A 834 -27.09 7.89 19.19
#